data_AF-A0A9P6PL45-F1
#
_entry.id   AF-A0A9P6PL45-F1
#
_cell.length_a   1.000
_cell.length_b   1.000
_cell.length_c   1.000
_cell.angle_alpha   90.00
_cell.angle_beta   90.00
_cell.angle_gamma   90.00
#
_symmetry.space_group_name_H-M   'P 1'
#
loop_
_entity.id
_entity.type
_entity.pdbx_description
1 polymer ?
#
loop_
_entity_poly.entity_id
_entity_poly.type
_entity_poly.pdbx_seq_one_letter_code
_entity_poly.pdbx_strand_id
1 'polypeptide(L)'
;MAFTYSKPSATSKSKSPTAHLSAIAPDIKVRTKERKEPHPHPYLQGNFYPVFEETIGDNGIECEVVGTIPESLRGSQYVRTGPNSLNVPAEDAPHHFFDGEGMLHGVYFEPGTGKGAPIQPRYMNRWARSQPFKQANKHGKMTVSLGMIMAGADKFWTFIFNMVWYRLKSMIYGLKESGNGNTALAFFRSRLLALQEAGKPVETSVPSLDTTGEYYFEDEEEESTVGTDYSKGATTDKKDPGRGVVTAHPKMDPKTGELIFFSYGMAKPYASYSVISASGKRVIWEQPIPGLKRPAMMHDFATTSTYSIIMHLPLYFNRPKVNMEGKPIISFDPESPARFGIFPRYLDPSKDEVIWFESRACHIFHTGNAWDEKDAEGNVVAVCMTGCRSERFVSDVNLWQPTGPDGYGGGKTEREYQTQYVTPGSGDYSRQDLDAPYMTLFRFDLKTKETQMTTLSTSMSEFPVINWDRYMQPDVRYVYGATVADPAPGVGLKFDGIIKTDIHAVIKRKQELQMTSGLKNLGGDGRWELGTQELQEVQQKTSQTHKFGPHMFAGEALFVPNKPKEDGQVLDEDDGHLLVYVYDERQMESGLAKTDKEQVTELWIFDAKKVGQDVEPVAKVKIPRRVPYGFHGLLVTKEQIQANKDLLNKRR
;
A
#
# COMPACT_ATOMS: atom_id res chain seq x y z
N MET A 1 60.02 -30.75 14.79
CA MET A 1 61.38 -30.95 14.23
C MET A 1 61.20 -31.19 12.73
N ALA A 2 61.17 -30.17 11.87
CA ALA A 2 62.24 -29.32 11.33
C ALA A 2 62.91 -29.92 10.06
N PHE A 3 62.97 -29.09 8.99
CA PHE A 3 63.77 -29.17 7.73
C PHE A 3 63.35 -30.18 6.64
N THR A 4 63.42 -30.00 5.30
CA THR A 4 63.53 -28.90 4.28
C THR A 4 63.61 -29.58 2.87
N TYR A 5 63.57 -28.79 1.78
CA TYR A 5 64.09 -29.04 0.39
C TYR A 5 63.22 -29.90 -0.56
N SER A 6 63.16 -29.73 -1.90
CA SER A 6 63.91 -28.94 -2.90
C SER A 6 63.18 -28.99 -4.28
N LYS A 7 63.41 -27.99 -5.14
CA LYS A 7 63.12 -28.02 -6.61
C LYS A 7 63.98 -29.06 -7.36
N PRO A 8 63.65 -29.33 -8.64
CA PRO A 8 64.62 -28.99 -9.69
C PRO A 8 64.04 -28.27 -10.95
N SER A 9 64.92 -27.52 -11.62
CA SER A 9 64.88 -27.00 -13.00
C SER A 9 65.11 -28.16 -14.02
N ALA A 10 64.90 -28.07 -15.34
CA ALA A 10 65.52 -27.19 -16.34
C ALA A 10 64.92 -27.49 -17.76
N THR A 11 64.56 -26.47 -18.57
CA THR A 11 65.26 -25.96 -19.79
C THR A 11 64.98 -26.62 -21.17
N SER A 12 64.47 -25.84 -22.13
CA SER A 12 65.14 -25.47 -23.42
C SER A 12 64.35 -24.33 -24.13
N LYS A 13 64.90 -23.09 -24.18
CA LYS A 13 65.59 -22.37 -25.30
C LYS A 13 64.73 -22.10 -26.57
N SER A 14 64.22 -20.87 -26.74
CA SER A 14 64.74 -19.74 -27.59
C SER A 14 64.31 -19.83 -29.07
N LYS A 15 63.83 -18.80 -29.79
CA LYS A 15 64.31 -17.40 -29.94
C LYS A 15 63.19 -16.48 -30.49
N SER A 16 63.25 -15.19 -30.15
CA SER A 16 62.60 -14.06 -30.86
C SER A 16 63.39 -13.69 -32.13
N PRO A 17 62.85 -12.85 -33.05
CA PRO A 17 62.99 -11.39 -32.86
C PRO A 17 61.80 -10.54 -33.35
N THR A 18 61.47 -9.54 -32.54
CA THR A 18 60.75 -8.32 -32.95
C THR A 18 61.73 -7.31 -33.56
N ALA A 19 61.41 -6.75 -34.72
CA ALA A 19 61.77 -5.38 -35.11
C ALA A 19 60.97 -4.95 -36.36
N HIS A 20 60.60 -3.66 -36.40
CA HIS A 20 59.90 -2.94 -37.45
C HIS A 20 58.38 -3.16 -37.55
N LEU A 21 57.63 -2.34 -36.80
CA LEU A 21 56.67 -1.38 -37.35
C LEU A 21 56.08 -0.55 -36.20
N SER A 22 56.70 0.58 -35.89
CA SER A 22 56.09 1.67 -35.14
C SER A 22 55.86 2.83 -36.09
N ALA A 23 54.62 3.05 -36.52
CA ALA A 23 54.14 4.37 -36.94
C ALA A 23 52.61 4.35 -37.02
N ILE A 24 51.99 5.31 -36.30
CA ILE A 24 50.59 5.77 -36.38
C ILE A 24 49.57 4.93 -35.59
N ALA A 25 49.42 5.27 -34.30
CA ALA A 25 48.14 5.18 -33.60
C ALA A 25 48.02 6.39 -32.65
N PRO A 26 46.94 7.20 -32.72
CA PRO A 26 46.79 8.39 -31.89
C PRO A 26 46.55 8.01 -30.42
N ASP A 27 47.04 8.87 -29.51
CA ASP A 27 46.84 8.80 -28.06
C ASP A 27 45.35 8.68 -27.70
N ILE A 28 44.87 7.45 -27.49
CA ILE A 28 43.62 7.21 -26.77
C ILE A 28 43.93 7.41 -25.30
N LYS A 29 43.69 8.63 -24.79
CA LYS A 29 43.54 8.86 -23.35
C LYS A 29 42.40 7.97 -22.86
N VAL A 30 42.74 6.83 -22.25
CA VAL A 30 41.80 6.05 -21.46
C VAL A 30 41.37 6.94 -20.30
N ARG A 31 40.21 7.59 -20.47
CA ARG A 31 39.53 8.30 -19.40
C ARG A 31 39.03 7.20 -18.46
N THR A 32 39.84 6.82 -17.48
CA THR A 32 39.36 6.05 -16.33
C THR A 32 38.29 6.90 -15.67
N LYS A 33 37.02 6.63 -15.96
CA LYS A 33 35.92 7.08 -15.09
C LYS A 33 36.26 6.50 -13.73
N GLU A 34 36.66 7.35 -12.78
CA GLU A 34 36.56 7.01 -11.37
C GLU A 34 35.13 6.47 -11.17
N ARG A 35 35.00 5.19 -10.85
CA ARG A 35 33.74 4.66 -10.35
C ARG A 35 33.53 5.35 -9.01
N LYS A 36 32.68 6.38 -8.98
CA LYS A 36 32.07 6.83 -7.73
C LYS A 36 31.50 5.59 -7.04
N GLU A 37 31.77 5.45 -5.75
CA GLU A 37 31.17 4.37 -4.96
C GLU A 37 29.65 4.40 -5.16
N PRO A 38 29.02 3.28 -5.52
CA PRO A 38 27.57 3.24 -5.73
C PRO A 38 26.85 3.55 -4.40
N HIS A 39 25.82 4.40 -4.48
CA HIS A 39 24.97 4.71 -3.35
C HIS A 39 23.95 3.56 -3.15
N PRO A 40 23.70 3.11 -1.91
CA PRO A 40 22.70 2.08 -1.62
C PRO A 40 21.28 2.54 -2.00
N HIS A 41 20.44 1.59 -2.41
CA HIS A 41 19.06 1.87 -2.84
C HIS A 41 18.21 2.44 -1.68
N PRO A 42 17.41 3.50 -1.88
CA PRO A 42 16.68 4.19 -0.81
C PRO A 42 15.69 3.32 -0.04
N TYR A 43 15.09 2.34 -0.72
CA TYR A 43 14.15 1.37 -0.14
C TYR A 43 14.82 0.06 0.34
N LEU A 44 16.16 0.02 0.39
CA LEU A 44 16.94 -1.10 0.94
C LEU A 44 17.95 -0.60 1.98
N GLN A 45 17.60 0.47 2.70
CA GLN A 45 18.42 1.08 3.74
C GLN A 45 17.55 1.58 4.89
N GLY A 46 18.16 1.87 6.05
CA GLY A 46 17.44 2.33 7.23
C GLY A 46 16.31 1.36 7.61
N ASN A 47 15.16 1.89 8.03
CA ASN A 47 14.04 1.03 8.42
C ASN A 47 13.28 0.37 7.24
N PHE A 48 13.66 0.66 5.99
CA PHE A 48 13.22 -0.13 4.83
C PHE A 48 14.03 -1.43 4.66
N TYR A 49 15.18 -1.55 5.34
CA TYR A 49 15.98 -2.76 5.24
C TYR A 49 15.17 -4.00 5.68
N PRO A 50 15.20 -5.12 4.94
CA PRO A 50 14.38 -6.28 5.30
C PRO A 50 14.69 -6.84 6.69
N VAL A 51 13.67 -7.37 7.36
CA VAL A 51 13.81 -8.20 8.57
C VAL A 51 13.71 -9.67 8.18
N PHE A 52 14.76 -10.46 8.41
CA PHE A 52 14.78 -11.86 7.96
C PHE A 52 14.20 -12.85 8.97
N GLU A 53 14.31 -12.53 10.25
CA GLU A 53 14.00 -13.46 11.33
C GLU A 53 12.52 -13.43 11.73
N GLU A 54 11.96 -14.60 11.99
CA GLU A 54 10.65 -14.76 12.64
C GLU A 54 10.82 -14.94 14.15
N THR A 55 9.84 -14.48 14.91
CA THR A 55 9.68 -14.81 16.34
C THR A 55 9.59 -16.33 16.55
N ILE A 56 10.31 -16.86 17.54
CA ILE A 56 10.35 -18.30 17.84
C ILE A 56 9.18 -18.68 18.74
N GLY A 57 8.45 -19.75 18.36
CA GLY A 57 7.32 -20.29 19.11
C GLY A 57 6.03 -19.49 18.93
N ASP A 58 4.95 -20.01 19.52
CA ASP A 58 3.58 -19.48 19.32
C ASP A 58 3.19 -18.42 20.36
N ASN A 59 4.00 -18.26 21.41
CA ASN A 59 3.72 -17.38 22.54
C ASN A 59 4.21 -15.92 22.33
N GLY A 60 4.79 -15.61 21.17
CA GLY A 60 5.35 -14.29 20.87
C GLY A 60 6.42 -13.81 21.87
N ILE A 61 6.81 -12.54 21.74
CA ILE A 61 7.74 -11.86 22.64
C ILE A 61 6.96 -10.87 23.50
N GLU A 62 7.07 -10.98 24.82
CA GLU A 62 6.48 -10.02 25.76
C GLU A 62 7.05 -8.61 25.52
N CYS A 63 6.16 -7.62 25.48
CA CYS A 63 6.53 -6.22 25.29
C CYS A 63 6.39 -5.44 26.59
N GLU A 64 7.30 -4.50 26.81
CA GLU A 64 7.19 -3.53 27.91
C GLU A 64 6.10 -2.51 27.55
N VAL A 65 5.35 -2.04 28.55
CA VAL A 65 4.29 -1.05 28.38
C VAL A 65 4.59 0.18 29.22
N VAL A 66 4.56 1.35 28.59
CA VAL A 66 4.51 2.64 29.26
C VAL A 66 3.11 3.20 29.09
N GLY A 67 2.48 3.67 30.18
CA GLY A 67 1.10 4.15 30.17
C GLY A 67 0.08 3.03 30.45
N THR A 68 -1.16 3.19 29.97
CA THR A 68 -2.25 2.24 30.21
C THR A 68 -2.91 1.84 28.89
N ILE A 69 -2.85 0.55 28.56
CA ILE A 69 -3.48 0.02 27.35
C ILE A 69 -5.01 0.09 27.52
N PRO A 70 -5.74 0.68 26.56
CA PRO A 70 -7.19 0.73 26.59
C PRO A 70 -7.83 -0.64 26.68
N GLU A 71 -8.87 -0.75 27.50
CA GLU A 71 -9.61 -2.00 27.72
C GLU A 71 -10.29 -2.50 26.44
N SER A 72 -10.61 -1.61 25.49
CA SER A 72 -11.15 -1.96 24.16
C SER A 72 -10.22 -2.85 23.33
N LEU A 73 -8.92 -2.88 23.65
CA LEU A 73 -7.94 -3.74 22.99
C LEU A 73 -7.81 -5.12 23.64
N ARG A 74 -8.42 -5.38 24.81
CA ARG A 74 -8.23 -6.64 25.53
C ARG A 74 -8.62 -7.85 24.69
N GLY A 75 -7.66 -8.76 24.51
CA GLY A 75 -7.84 -10.01 23.76
C GLY A 75 -7.94 -9.83 22.25
N SER A 76 -7.70 -8.62 21.75
CA SER A 76 -7.59 -8.33 20.32
C SER A 76 -6.13 -8.44 19.85
N GLN A 77 -5.91 -8.39 18.54
CA GLN A 77 -4.59 -8.35 17.94
C GLN A 77 -4.54 -7.27 16.86
N TYR A 78 -3.61 -6.33 16.97
CA TYR A 78 -3.27 -5.45 15.85
C TYR A 78 -2.28 -6.17 14.94
N VAL A 79 -2.61 -6.31 13.65
CA VAL A 79 -1.76 -6.96 12.65
C VAL A 79 -1.54 -5.98 11.50
N ARG A 80 -0.31 -5.88 11.00
CA ARG A 80 0.04 -5.11 9.80
C ARG A 80 0.87 -5.96 8.86
N THR A 81 0.61 -5.88 7.58
CA THR A 81 1.47 -6.49 6.55
C THR A 81 2.33 -5.43 5.86
N GLY A 82 3.36 -5.89 5.15
CA GLY A 82 4.24 -5.03 4.37
C GLY A 82 5.17 -5.84 3.48
N PRO A 83 5.79 -5.17 2.50
CA PRO A 83 6.79 -5.75 1.64
C PRO A 83 8.08 -5.94 2.44
N ASN A 84 8.62 -7.14 2.40
CA ASN A 84 9.85 -7.48 3.09
C ASN A 84 10.61 -8.47 2.22
N SER A 85 11.73 -8.03 1.62
CA SER A 85 12.44 -8.88 0.66
C SER A 85 13.13 -10.05 1.38
N LEU A 86 12.85 -11.28 0.96
CA LEU A 86 13.49 -12.49 1.50
C LEU A 86 15.02 -12.48 1.38
N ASN A 87 15.53 -11.83 0.33
CA ASN A 87 16.95 -11.63 0.09
C ASN A 87 17.17 -10.19 -0.33
N VAL A 88 18.27 -9.58 0.09
CA VAL A 88 18.65 -8.25 -0.39
C VAL A 88 18.94 -8.36 -1.89
N PRO A 89 18.22 -7.61 -2.76
CA PRO A 89 18.51 -7.57 -4.18
C PRO A 89 19.97 -7.16 -4.44
N ALA A 90 20.54 -7.60 -5.57
CA ALA A 90 21.82 -7.09 -6.02
C ALA A 90 21.74 -5.56 -6.20
N GLU A 91 22.86 -4.87 -6.02
CA GLU A 91 22.91 -3.40 -6.00
C GLU A 91 22.43 -2.72 -7.29
N ASP A 92 22.55 -3.41 -8.43
CA ASP A 92 22.07 -2.95 -9.74
C ASP A 92 20.70 -3.54 -10.13
N ALA A 93 20.09 -4.34 -9.26
CA ALA A 93 18.78 -4.91 -9.49
C ALA A 93 17.71 -3.81 -9.29
N PRO A 94 16.77 -3.65 -10.23
CA PRO A 94 15.66 -2.73 -10.03
C PRO A 94 14.83 -3.21 -8.83
N HIS A 95 14.59 -2.31 -7.89
CA HIS A 95 13.80 -2.55 -6.69
C HIS A 95 12.84 -1.37 -6.49
N HIS A 96 11.70 -1.64 -5.87
CA HIS A 96 10.67 -0.65 -5.60
C HIS A 96 10.17 -0.81 -4.17
N PHE A 97 9.63 0.25 -3.56
CA PHE A 97 9.09 0.19 -2.20
C PHE A 97 8.07 -0.94 -2.02
N PHE A 98 7.26 -1.21 -3.05
CA PHE A 98 6.23 -2.26 -3.03
C PHE A 98 6.78 -3.68 -3.30
N ASP A 99 8.07 -3.81 -3.60
CA ASP A 99 8.70 -5.10 -3.88
C ASP A 99 9.09 -5.82 -2.58
N GLY A 100 8.78 -7.11 -2.54
CA GLY A 100 9.12 -7.99 -1.43
C GLY A 100 7.99 -8.95 -1.11
N GLU A 101 8.32 -10.05 -0.46
CA GLU A 101 7.33 -10.99 0.06
C GLU A 101 6.57 -10.36 1.25
N GLY A 102 5.35 -10.84 1.52
CA GLY A 102 4.57 -10.33 2.65
C GLY A 102 5.14 -10.84 3.98
N MET A 103 5.39 -9.93 4.91
CA MET A 103 5.64 -10.27 6.32
C MET A 103 4.59 -9.60 7.20
N LEU A 104 3.89 -10.41 8.00
CA LEU A 104 2.92 -9.93 8.96
C LEU A 104 3.61 -9.65 10.29
N HIS A 105 3.29 -8.52 10.90
CA HIS A 105 3.73 -8.10 12.22
C HIS A 105 2.49 -7.88 13.09
N GLY A 106 2.41 -8.58 14.23
CA GLY A 106 1.26 -8.53 15.11
C GLY A 106 1.61 -8.25 16.57
N VAL A 107 0.78 -7.44 17.24
CA VAL A 107 0.79 -7.25 18.69
C VAL A 107 -0.53 -7.79 19.24
N TYR A 108 -0.45 -8.95 19.91
CA TYR A 108 -1.59 -9.55 20.60
C TYR A 108 -1.69 -8.98 22.00
N PHE A 109 -2.83 -8.37 22.31
CA PHE A 109 -3.12 -7.76 23.61
C PHE A 109 -3.65 -8.84 24.56
N GLU A 110 -2.74 -9.71 25.04
CA GLU A 110 -3.10 -10.86 25.86
C GLU A 110 -3.83 -10.42 27.13
N PRO A 111 -5.05 -10.94 27.39
CA PRO A 111 -5.73 -10.68 28.65
C PRO A 111 -4.94 -11.33 29.79
N GLY A 112 -4.57 -10.54 30.81
CA GLY A 112 -4.03 -11.10 32.06
C GLY A 112 -5.03 -12.06 32.73
N THR A 113 -4.50 -12.94 33.58
CA THR A 113 -5.30 -13.94 34.30
C THR A 113 -6.06 -13.31 35.48
N GLY A 114 -7.39 -13.41 35.46
CA GLY A 114 -8.27 -12.88 36.52
C GLY A 114 -8.92 -11.54 36.19
N LYS A 115 -9.98 -11.18 36.93
CA LYS A 115 -10.74 -9.95 36.71
C LYS A 115 -9.87 -8.73 37.09
N GLY A 116 -9.68 -7.80 36.15
CA GLY A 116 -8.88 -6.60 36.35
C GLY A 116 -7.37 -6.79 36.17
N ALA A 117 -6.92 -7.97 35.76
CA ALA A 117 -5.51 -8.19 35.45
C ALA A 117 -5.05 -7.33 34.26
N PRO A 118 -3.80 -6.83 34.27
CA PRO A 118 -3.28 -5.98 33.20
C PRO A 118 -3.27 -6.73 31.87
N ILE A 119 -3.30 -5.97 30.76
CA ILE A 119 -3.10 -6.50 29.42
C ILE A 119 -1.59 -6.64 29.20
N GLN A 120 -1.13 -7.82 28.79
CA GLN A 120 0.28 -8.07 28.46
C GLN A 120 0.44 -8.19 26.94
N PRO A 121 0.99 -7.19 26.23
CA PRO A 121 1.19 -7.32 24.81
C PRO A 121 2.27 -8.34 24.48
N ARG A 122 2.01 -9.12 23.43
CA ARG A 122 2.94 -10.10 22.85
C ARG A 122 3.11 -9.81 21.37
N TYR A 123 4.34 -9.52 20.96
CA TYR A 123 4.70 -9.30 19.58
C TYR A 123 5.03 -10.61 18.86
N MET A 124 4.62 -10.73 17.61
CA MET A 124 5.03 -11.81 16.72
C MET A 124 5.11 -11.34 15.27
N ASN A 125 5.96 -12.01 14.49
CA ASN A 125 6.03 -11.84 13.06
C ASN A 125 6.12 -13.19 12.35
N ARG A 126 5.50 -13.26 11.17
CA ARG A 126 5.50 -14.43 10.30
C ARG A 126 5.53 -14.02 8.83
N TRP A 127 6.25 -14.80 8.03
CA TRP A 127 6.16 -14.72 6.59
C TRP A 127 4.78 -15.18 6.10
N ALA A 128 4.18 -14.44 5.18
CA ALA A 128 3.09 -14.92 4.34
C ALA A 128 3.67 -15.94 3.37
N ARG A 129 3.54 -17.24 3.68
CA ARG A 129 4.14 -18.36 2.92
C ARG A 129 3.33 -18.66 1.65
N SER A 130 3.11 -17.63 0.85
CA SER A 130 2.49 -17.67 -0.47
C SER A 130 3.28 -18.54 -1.44
N GLN A 131 2.70 -18.84 -2.61
CA GLN A 131 3.44 -19.54 -3.66
C GLN A 131 4.64 -18.75 -4.19
N PRO A 132 4.59 -17.42 -4.40
CA PRO A 132 5.79 -16.71 -4.83
C PRO A 132 6.83 -16.58 -3.70
N PHE A 133 6.44 -16.54 -2.42
CA PHE A 133 7.39 -16.70 -1.30
C PHE A 133 8.14 -18.03 -1.39
N LYS A 134 7.44 -19.15 -1.56
CA LYS A 134 8.06 -20.49 -1.67
C LYS A 134 9.05 -20.55 -2.83
N GLN A 135 8.74 -19.87 -3.94
CA GLN A 135 9.62 -19.79 -5.09
C GLN A 135 10.85 -18.92 -4.84
N ALA A 136 10.66 -17.74 -4.25
CA ALA A 136 11.76 -16.84 -3.92
C ALA A 136 12.73 -17.50 -2.92
N ASN A 137 12.20 -18.17 -1.90
CA ASN A 137 12.98 -18.95 -0.95
C ASN A 137 13.77 -20.09 -1.62
N LYS A 138 13.17 -20.78 -2.61
CA LYS A 138 13.84 -21.87 -3.35
C LYS A 138 14.92 -21.38 -4.31
N HIS A 139 14.74 -20.23 -4.95
CA HIS A 139 15.61 -19.76 -6.04
C HIS A 139 16.53 -18.59 -5.66
N GLY A 140 16.39 -18.03 -4.46
CA GLY A 140 17.20 -16.90 -3.96
C GLY A 140 16.88 -15.56 -4.63
N LYS A 141 15.76 -15.43 -5.36
CA LYS A 141 15.36 -14.18 -6.02
C LYS A 141 13.85 -14.09 -6.22
N MET A 142 13.33 -12.86 -6.18
CA MET A 142 11.92 -12.59 -6.47
C MET A 142 11.58 -12.88 -7.93
N THR A 143 10.36 -13.34 -8.17
CA THR A 143 9.93 -13.79 -9.50
C THR A 143 9.39 -12.64 -10.37
N VAL A 144 8.71 -11.68 -9.74
CA VAL A 144 8.16 -10.47 -10.38
C VAL A 144 8.47 -9.28 -9.48
N SER A 145 9.02 -8.20 -10.04
CA SER A 145 9.34 -6.94 -9.37
C SER A 145 8.62 -5.80 -10.07
N LEU A 146 7.94 -4.94 -9.31
CA LEU A 146 7.40 -3.68 -9.79
C LEU A 146 8.53 -2.74 -10.22
N GLY A 147 9.68 -2.75 -9.53
CA GLY A 147 10.89 -2.07 -9.98
C GLY A 147 11.27 -2.48 -11.42
N MET A 148 11.18 -3.77 -11.76
CA MET A 148 11.44 -4.26 -13.12
C MET A 148 10.35 -3.87 -14.13
N ILE A 149 9.08 -3.76 -13.70
CA ILE A 149 7.97 -3.31 -14.55
C ILE A 149 8.10 -1.81 -14.87
N MET A 150 8.57 -1.04 -13.90
CA MET A 150 8.72 0.39 -14.00
C MET A 150 10.07 0.79 -14.66
N ALA A 151 11.07 -0.09 -14.68
CA ALA A 151 12.37 0.16 -15.33
C ALA A 151 12.27 0.31 -16.87
N GLY A 152 13.16 1.14 -17.44
CA GLY A 152 13.19 1.50 -18.86
C GLY A 152 13.69 0.42 -19.85
N ALA A 153 13.93 0.87 -21.10
CA ALA A 153 14.18 0.08 -22.32
C ALA A 153 15.13 -1.14 -22.18
N ASP A 154 16.20 -1.01 -21.41
CA ASP A 154 17.28 -2.00 -21.30
C ASP A 154 16.86 -3.28 -20.56
N LYS A 155 15.77 -3.19 -19.78
CA LYS A 155 15.20 -4.32 -19.02
C LYS A 155 13.92 -4.88 -19.64
N PHE A 156 13.38 -4.30 -20.72
CA PHE A 156 12.16 -4.81 -21.38
C PHE A 156 12.34 -6.25 -21.87
N TRP A 157 13.47 -6.59 -22.50
CA TRP A 157 13.76 -7.97 -22.91
C TRP A 157 13.94 -8.91 -21.72
N THR A 158 14.54 -8.44 -20.63
CA THR A 158 14.62 -9.19 -19.36
C THR A 158 13.23 -9.42 -18.77
N PHE A 159 12.35 -8.43 -18.80
CA PHE A 159 10.96 -8.56 -18.36
C PHE A 159 10.19 -9.55 -19.23
N ILE A 160 10.20 -9.41 -20.55
CA ILE A 160 9.51 -10.34 -21.47
C ILE A 160 10.09 -11.75 -21.32
N PHE A 161 11.42 -11.90 -21.25
CA PHE A 161 12.06 -13.19 -21.02
C PHE A 161 11.63 -13.78 -19.68
N ASN A 162 11.65 -13.01 -18.59
CA ASN A 162 11.19 -13.44 -17.28
C ASN A 162 9.70 -13.79 -17.28
N MET A 163 8.86 -13.07 -18.02
CA MET A 163 7.42 -13.34 -18.12
C MET A 163 7.13 -14.60 -18.94
N VAL A 164 7.82 -14.78 -20.08
CA VAL A 164 7.73 -15.99 -20.91
C VAL A 164 8.26 -17.18 -20.13
N TRP A 165 9.40 -17.03 -19.47
CA TRP A 165 9.98 -18.05 -18.60
C TRP A 165 9.08 -18.33 -17.39
N TYR A 166 8.46 -17.32 -16.79
CA TYR A 166 7.47 -17.46 -15.73
C TYR A 166 6.23 -18.18 -16.22
N ARG A 167 5.74 -17.90 -17.43
CA ARG A 167 4.60 -18.60 -18.05
C ARG A 167 4.94 -20.05 -18.42
N LEU A 168 6.13 -20.31 -18.96
CA LEU A 168 6.62 -21.68 -19.19
C LEU A 168 6.78 -22.43 -17.87
N LYS A 169 7.40 -21.79 -16.86
CA LYS A 169 7.50 -22.34 -15.51
C LYS A 169 6.13 -22.51 -14.87
N SER A 170 5.18 -21.64 -15.13
CA SER A 170 3.79 -21.73 -14.67
C SER A 170 3.08 -22.94 -15.27
N MET A 171 3.30 -23.21 -16.56
CA MET A 171 2.81 -24.42 -17.21
C MET A 171 3.52 -25.69 -16.72
N ILE A 172 4.84 -25.66 -16.52
CA ILE A 172 5.66 -26.84 -16.15
C ILE A 172 5.55 -27.17 -14.65
N TYR A 173 5.50 -26.15 -13.79
CA TYR A 173 5.50 -26.27 -12.32
C TYR A 173 4.14 -25.95 -11.69
N GLY A 174 3.09 -25.69 -12.49
CA GLY A 174 1.75 -25.39 -12.00
C GLY A 174 1.67 -24.05 -11.22
N LEU A 175 2.46 -23.04 -11.59
CA LEU A 175 2.43 -21.74 -10.92
C LEU A 175 1.11 -21.03 -11.22
N LYS A 176 0.25 -20.92 -10.22
CA LYS A 176 -1.04 -20.22 -10.34
C LYS A 176 -0.87 -18.76 -9.91
N GLU A 177 -1.70 -17.88 -10.47
CA GLU A 177 -1.84 -16.48 -10.06
C GLU A 177 -2.03 -16.43 -8.53
N SER A 178 -1.02 -15.95 -7.80
CA SER A 178 -0.94 -16.00 -6.34
C SER A 178 -0.34 -14.69 -5.84
N GLY A 179 -0.94 -14.09 -4.82
CA GLY A 179 -0.46 -12.86 -4.21
C GLY A 179 0.61 -13.15 -3.16
N ASN A 180 1.52 -12.20 -2.93
CA ASN A 180 2.52 -12.25 -1.86
C ASN A 180 1.98 -11.83 -0.49
N GLY A 181 0.74 -11.31 -0.43
CA GLY A 181 0.12 -10.89 0.82
C GLY A 181 0.82 -9.73 1.50
N ASN A 182 1.49 -8.87 0.74
CA ASN A 182 2.36 -7.81 1.25
C ASN A 182 1.69 -6.43 1.34
N THR A 183 0.46 -6.27 0.83
CA THR A 183 -0.19 -4.95 0.67
C THR A 183 -1.14 -4.63 1.82
N ALA A 184 -2.16 -5.46 2.03
CA ALA A 184 -3.20 -5.16 3.01
C ALA A 184 -3.76 -6.41 3.69
N LEU A 185 -4.66 -6.21 4.64
CA LEU A 185 -5.32 -7.28 5.40
C LEU A 185 -6.84 -7.13 5.33
N ALA A 186 -7.56 -8.25 5.29
CA ALA A 186 -9.00 -8.29 5.49
C ALA A 186 -9.36 -9.43 6.43
N PHE A 187 -10.38 -9.24 7.28
CA PHE A 187 -10.96 -10.32 8.06
C PHE A 187 -12.34 -10.67 7.49
N PHE A 188 -12.50 -11.85 6.91
CA PHE A 188 -13.75 -12.26 6.26
C PHE A 188 -14.05 -13.72 6.55
N ARG A 189 -15.31 -14.03 6.91
CA ARG A 189 -15.78 -15.39 7.26
C ARG A 189 -14.85 -16.14 8.21
N SER A 190 -14.44 -15.47 9.28
CA SER A 190 -13.54 -16.01 10.32
C SER A 190 -12.10 -16.27 9.86
N ARG A 191 -11.66 -15.63 8.78
CA ARG A 191 -10.31 -15.78 8.20
C ARG A 191 -9.59 -14.45 8.19
N LEU A 192 -8.33 -14.43 8.62
CA LEU A 192 -7.42 -13.32 8.36
C LEU A 192 -6.73 -13.55 7.01
N LEU A 193 -6.95 -12.64 6.08
CA LEU A 193 -6.49 -12.72 4.69
C LEU A 193 -5.45 -11.62 4.43
N ALA A 194 -4.24 -12.01 4.04
CA ALA A 194 -3.21 -11.11 3.57
C ALA A 194 -3.30 -10.94 2.05
N LEU A 195 -3.38 -9.70 1.60
CA LEU A 195 -3.79 -9.31 0.26
C LEU A 195 -2.63 -8.67 -0.51
N GLN A 196 -2.64 -8.84 -1.83
CA GLN A 196 -1.82 -8.08 -2.77
C GLN A 196 -2.68 -7.77 -3.99
N GLU A 197 -2.45 -6.62 -4.62
CA GLU A 197 -3.00 -6.29 -5.92
C GLU A 197 -2.91 -7.46 -6.91
N ALA A 198 -4.04 -7.75 -7.55
CA ALA A 198 -4.14 -8.75 -8.61
C ALA A 198 -3.63 -10.16 -8.22
N GLY A 199 -3.66 -10.50 -6.92
CA GLY A 199 -3.26 -11.79 -6.38
C GLY A 199 -4.35 -12.47 -5.55
N LYS A 200 -4.17 -13.77 -5.32
CA LYS A 200 -5.02 -14.51 -4.37
C LYS A 200 -4.71 -14.15 -2.91
N PRO A 201 -5.72 -14.07 -2.04
CA PRO A 201 -5.50 -13.89 -0.61
C PRO A 201 -4.71 -15.04 0.02
N VAL A 202 -3.80 -14.71 0.93
CA VAL A 202 -3.07 -15.67 1.76
C VAL A 202 -3.75 -15.73 3.13
N GLU A 203 -4.32 -16.87 3.48
CA GLU A 203 -4.95 -17.12 4.78
C GLU A 203 -3.91 -17.37 5.87
N THR A 204 -4.12 -16.75 7.03
CA THR A 204 -3.28 -16.90 8.23
C THR A 204 -4.12 -17.20 9.47
N SER A 205 -3.53 -17.90 10.44
CA SER A 205 -4.12 -18.12 11.76
C SER A 205 -3.94 -16.91 12.65
N VAL A 206 -4.82 -16.76 13.64
CA VAL A 206 -4.65 -15.78 14.73
C VAL A 206 -4.75 -16.46 16.11
N PRO A 207 -3.93 -16.06 17.09
CA PRO A 207 -2.97 -14.96 17.01
C PRO A 207 -1.63 -15.30 16.34
N SER A 208 -1.28 -16.57 16.12
CA SER A 208 0.10 -16.98 15.76
C SER A 208 0.64 -16.49 14.40
N LEU A 209 -0.23 -16.01 13.51
CA LEU A 209 0.09 -15.53 12.15
C LEU A 209 0.65 -16.60 11.21
N ASP A 210 0.49 -17.88 11.54
CA ASP A 210 0.98 -18.96 10.68
C ASP A 210 0.13 -19.03 9.41
N THR A 211 0.80 -19.18 8.26
CA THR A 211 0.10 -19.33 6.99
C THR A 211 -0.66 -20.64 6.95
N THR A 212 -1.99 -20.57 6.84
CA THR A 212 -2.86 -21.73 6.70
C THR A 212 -3.19 -21.98 5.23
N GLY A 213 -3.04 -20.99 4.35
CA GLY A 213 -3.23 -21.22 2.92
C GLY A 213 -3.37 -20.09 1.95
N GLU A 214 -3.82 -20.44 0.74
CA GLU A 214 -4.46 -19.50 -0.18
C GLU A 214 -5.97 -19.65 -0.02
N TYR A 215 -6.69 -18.53 -0.02
CA TYR A 215 -8.14 -18.54 0.06
C TYR A 215 -8.78 -18.43 -1.31
N TYR A 216 -9.83 -19.23 -1.52
CA TYR A 216 -10.63 -19.25 -2.73
C TYR A 216 -12.07 -18.88 -2.33
N PHE A 217 -12.65 -17.90 -3.01
CA PHE A 217 -14.05 -17.54 -2.81
C PHE A 217 -14.93 -18.55 -3.54
N GLU A 218 -15.35 -19.65 -2.90
CA GLU A 218 -16.27 -20.65 -3.47
C GLU A 218 -17.71 -20.41 -2.96
N ASP A 219 -18.73 -20.82 -3.72
CA ASP A 219 -20.13 -20.78 -3.26
C ASP A 219 -20.37 -21.88 -2.21
N GLU A 220 -21.26 -21.64 -1.24
CA GLU A 220 -21.50 -22.52 -0.08
C GLU A 220 -21.79 -23.99 -0.42
N GLU A 221 -22.39 -24.29 -1.58
CA GLU A 221 -22.70 -25.67 -2.01
C GLU A 221 -21.45 -26.48 -2.40
N GLU A 222 -20.32 -25.80 -2.66
CA GLU A 222 -19.02 -26.40 -3.03
C GLU A 222 -17.94 -26.22 -1.95
N GLU A 223 -18.24 -25.56 -0.82
CA GLU A 223 -17.29 -25.38 0.29
C GLU A 223 -17.03 -26.73 0.97
N SER A 224 -16.27 -27.58 0.28
CA SER A 224 -15.84 -28.86 0.80
C SER A 224 -15.05 -28.59 2.07
N THR A 225 -15.35 -29.34 3.12
CA THR A 225 -14.61 -29.39 4.39
C THR A 225 -13.15 -29.83 4.24
N VAL A 226 -12.62 -29.86 3.02
CA VAL A 226 -11.25 -30.21 2.70
C VAL A 226 -10.50 -28.90 2.51
N GLY A 227 -9.85 -28.43 3.58
CA GLY A 227 -8.68 -27.59 3.39
C GLY A 227 -7.77 -28.31 2.40
N THR A 228 -7.51 -27.69 1.24
CA THR A 228 -6.69 -28.34 0.20
C THR A 228 -5.38 -28.78 0.81
N ASP A 229 -5.22 -30.09 0.95
CA ASP A 229 -3.99 -30.74 1.36
C ASP A 229 -2.85 -30.23 0.45
N TYR A 230 -1.94 -29.43 1.02
CA TYR A 230 -0.81 -28.83 0.31
C TYR A 230 0.08 -29.85 -0.39
N SER A 231 0.00 -31.13 -0.03
CA SER A 231 0.78 -32.20 -0.65
C SER A 231 0.21 -32.69 -1.99
N LYS A 232 -1.07 -32.39 -2.28
CA LYS A 232 -1.77 -32.82 -3.50
C LYS A 232 -2.19 -31.59 -4.28
N GLY A 233 -1.31 -31.14 -5.17
CA GLY A 233 -1.51 -29.94 -5.99
C GLY A 233 -2.94 -29.78 -6.49
N ALA A 234 -3.52 -28.60 -6.26
CA ALA A 234 -4.92 -28.30 -6.54
C ALA A 234 -5.33 -28.68 -7.97
N THR A 235 -6.38 -29.51 -8.10
CA THR A 235 -6.98 -29.92 -9.36
C THR A 235 -7.46 -28.71 -10.15
N THR A 236 -7.11 -28.67 -11.43
CA THR A 236 -7.48 -27.63 -12.39
C THR A 236 -8.90 -27.88 -12.86
N ASP A 237 -9.89 -27.12 -12.39
CA ASP A 237 -11.10 -26.99 -13.19
C ASP A 237 -10.91 -25.84 -14.18
N LYS A 238 -10.87 -26.17 -15.47
CA LYS A 238 -10.60 -25.22 -16.57
C LYS A 238 -11.80 -24.29 -16.83
N LYS A 239 -12.85 -24.35 -16.00
CA LYS A 239 -14.13 -23.63 -16.18
C LYS A 239 -14.28 -22.32 -15.39
N ASP A 240 -13.43 -22.04 -14.41
CA ASP A 240 -13.51 -20.81 -13.58
C ASP A 240 -12.14 -20.10 -13.56
N PRO A 241 -11.75 -19.44 -14.67
CA PRO A 241 -10.42 -18.85 -14.83
C PRO A 241 -10.13 -17.66 -13.90
N GLY A 242 -11.12 -17.19 -13.13
CA GLY A 242 -11.01 -16.03 -12.23
C GLY A 242 -11.05 -16.37 -10.73
N ARG A 243 -10.86 -17.63 -10.32
CA ARG A 243 -10.91 -18.05 -8.90
C ARG A 243 -9.94 -17.27 -7.98
N GLY A 244 -10.37 -16.10 -7.51
CA GLY A 244 -9.89 -15.48 -6.28
C GLY A 244 -8.88 -14.34 -6.40
N VAL A 245 -8.75 -13.68 -7.54
CA VAL A 245 -7.94 -12.45 -7.60
C VAL A 245 -8.74 -11.28 -7.02
N VAL A 246 -8.16 -10.59 -6.05
CA VAL A 246 -8.82 -9.48 -5.34
C VAL A 246 -7.94 -8.23 -5.43
N THR A 247 -8.54 -7.04 -5.39
CA THR A 247 -7.81 -5.82 -5.04
C THR A 247 -7.19 -5.95 -3.64
N ALA A 248 -6.13 -5.19 -3.36
CA ALA A 248 -5.63 -5.07 -1.99
C ALA A 248 -6.64 -4.39 -1.05
N HIS A 249 -7.62 -3.63 -1.57
CA HIS A 249 -8.57 -2.86 -0.78
C HIS A 249 -10.03 -3.31 -0.97
N PRO A 250 -10.39 -4.56 -0.66
CA PRO A 250 -11.80 -4.92 -0.64
C PRO A 250 -12.52 -4.10 0.43
N LYS A 251 -13.77 -3.73 0.16
CA LYS A 251 -14.60 -2.96 1.09
C LYS A 251 -15.61 -3.88 1.73
N MET A 252 -15.69 -3.83 3.05
CA MET A 252 -16.73 -4.54 3.80
C MET A 252 -17.84 -3.56 4.15
N ASP A 253 -19.08 -3.93 3.82
CA ASP A 253 -20.24 -3.16 4.27
C ASP A 253 -20.52 -3.48 5.75
N PRO A 254 -20.41 -2.50 6.68
CA PRO A 254 -20.63 -2.76 8.10
C PRO A 254 -22.07 -3.12 8.46
N LYS A 255 -23.05 -2.83 7.59
CA LYS A 255 -24.47 -3.16 7.79
C LYS A 255 -24.83 -4.54 7.24
N THR A 256 -24.37 -4.88 6.04
CA THR A 256 -24.76 -6.15 5.38
C THR A 256 -23.74 -7.27 5.57
N GLY A 257 -22.49 -6.93 5.94
CA GLY A 257 -21.36 -7.87 5.98
C GLY A 257 -20.91 -8.34 4.59
N GLU A 258 -21.39 -7.71 3.52
CA GLU A 258 -20.94 -7.99 2.15
C GLU A 258 -19.49 -7.57 1.96
N LEU A 259 -18.72 -8.41 1.28
CA LEU A 259 -17.38 -8.09 0.79
C LEU A 259 -17.47 -7.68 -0.67
N ILE A 260 -17.07 -6.44 -0.96
CA ILE A 260 -17.12 -5.84 -2.28
C ILE A 260 -15.69 -5.64 -2.76
N PHE A 261 -15.40 -6.00 -4.01
CA PHE A 261 -14.07 -5.83 -4.57
C PHE A 261 -14.10 -5.82 -6.09
N PHE A 262 -12.95 -5.49 -6.69
CA PHE A 262 -12.71 -5.65 -8.11
C PHE A 262 -11.42 -6.43 -8.36
N SER A 263 -11.31 -6.99 -9.55
CA SER A 263 -10.10 -7.55 -10.14
C SER A 263 -9.72 -6.71 -11.36
N TYR A 264 -8.43 -6.61 -11.70
CA TYR A 264 -7.99 -5.88 -12.89
C TYR A 264 -6.79 -6.57 -13.57
N GLY A 265 -6.56 -6.25 -14.83
CA GLY A 265 -5.47 -6.82 -15.61
C GLY A 265 -5.19 -6.12 -16.93
N MET A 266 -4.16 -6.60 -17.63
CA MET A 266 -3.70 -6.01 -18.89
C MET A 266 -4.54 -6.40 -20.13
N ALA A 267 -5.43 -7.38 -19.99
CA ALA A 267 -6.30 -7.87 -21.06
C ALA A 267 -7.77 -7.53 -20.77
N LYS A 268 -8.60 -7.43 -21.81
CA LYS A 268 -10.04 -7.24 -21.65
C LYS A 268 -10.64 -8.37 -20.80
N PRO A 269 -11.57 -8.08 -19.86
CA PRO A 269 -12.31 -6.81 -19.70
C PRO A 269 -11.57 -5.66 -18.96
N TYR A 270 -10.27 -5.78 -18.70
CA TYR A 270 -9.41 -4.83 -17.98
C TYR A 270 -9.72 -4.69 -16.49
N ALA A 271 -11.00 -4.67 -16.10
CA ALA A 271 -11.41 -4.87 -14.73
C ALA A 271 -12.79 -5.54 -14.64
N SER A 272 -12.99 -6.26 -13.55
CA SER A 272 -14.24 -6.95 -13.23
C SER A 272 -14.61 -6.70 -11.77
N TYR A 273 -15.90 -6.70 -11.47
CA TYR A 273 -16.45 -6.34 -10.17
C TYR A 273 -17.14 -7.55 -9.53
N SER A 274 -17.04 -7.66 -8.20
CA SER A 274 -17.57 -8.78 -7.43
C SER A 274 -18.16 -8.31 -6.09
N VAL A 275 -19.24 -8.97 -5.68
CA VAL A 275 -19.91 -8.79 -4.39
C VAL A 275 -20.18 -10.17 -3.81
N ILE A 276 -19.66 -10.42 -2.61
CA ILE A 276 -19.88 -11.66 -1.87
C ILE A 276 -20.67 -11.33 -0.61
N SER A 277 -21.78 -12.02 -0.41
CA SER A 277 -22.58 -11.88 0.81
C SER A 277 -21.82 -12.31 2.06
N ALA A 278 -22.29 -11.89 3.23
CA ALA A 278 -21.73 -12.32 4.51
C ALA A 278 -21.70 -13.85 4.69
N SER A 279 -22.62 -14.59 4.06
CA SER A 279 -22.64 -16.06 4.10
C SER A 279 -21.59 -16.69 3.19
N GLY A 280 -21.10 -15.97 2.18
CA GLY A 280 -20.14 -16.48 1.19
C GLY A 280 -20.73 -16.68 -0.20
N LYS A 281 -22.06 -16.52 -0.37
CA LYS A 281 -22.68 -16.57 -1.71
C LYS A 281 -22.16 -15.43 -2.59
N ARG A 282 -21.70 -15.77 -3.79
CA ARG A 282 -21.31 -14.81 -4.83
C ARG A 282 -22.58 -14.12 -5.40
N VAL A 283 -22.85 -12.91 -4.96
CA VAL A 283 -24.01 -12.09 -5.42
C VAL A 283 -23.73 -11.52 -6.80
N ILE A 284 -22.51 -11.00 -6.98
CA ILE A 284 -21.92 -10.65 -8.26
C ILE A 284 -20.54 -11.31 -8.32
N TRP A 285 -20.21 -11.91 -9.46
CA TRP A 285 -18.94 -12.59 -9.63
C TRP A 285 -18.27 -12.20 -10.93
N GLU A 286 -17.10 -11.57 -10.83
CA GLU A 286 -16.21 -11.25 -11.96
C GLU A 286 -16.96 -10.59 -13.12
N GLN A 287 -17.88 -9.68 -12.80
CA GLN A 287 -18.68 -9.01 -13.80
C GLN A 287 -17.86 -7.91 -14.49
N PRO A 288 -17.68 -7.95 -15.82
CA PRO A 288 -16.93 -6.93 -16.54
C PRO A 288 -17.45 -5.53 -16.27
N ILE A 289 -16.55 -4.56 -16.04
CA ILE A 289 -16.92 -3.15 -15.92
C ILE A 289 -16.91 -2.51 -17.33
N PRO A 290 -18.07 -2.08 -17.87
CA PRO A 290 -18.15 -1.46 -19.19
C PRO A 290 -17.40 -0.12 -19.28
N GLY A 291 -16.92 0.22 -20.48
CA GLY A 291 -16.37 1.55 -20.77
C GLY A 291 -14.89 1.76 -20.42
N LEU A 292 -14.19 0.72 -19.94
CA LEU A 292 -12.73 0.71 -19.80
C LEU A 292 -12.06 0.54 -21.18
N LYS A 293 -11.43 1.62 -21.68
CA LYS A 293 -10.84 1.66 -23.02
C LYS A 293 -9.39 1.16 -23.08
N ARG A 294 -8.68 1.22 -21.96
CA ARG A 294 -7.24 0.91 -21.83
C ARG A 294 -6.97 0.28 -20.47
N PRO A 295 -6.01 -0.67 -20.37
CA PRO A 295 -5.59 -1.20 -19.08
C PRO A 295 -4.89 -0.12 -18.27
N ALA A 296 -5.31 0.07 -17.02
CA ALA A 296 -4.70 0.96 -16.05
C ALA A 296 -4.34 0.20 -14.78
N MET A 297 -3.32 0.65 -14.06
CA MET A 297 -3.07 0.21 -12.70
C MET A 297 -4.16 0.80 -11.81
N MET A 298 -4.78 -0.06 -11.01
CA MET A 298 -5.93 0.29 -10.18
C MET A 298 -5.71 -0.30 -8.79
N HIS A 299 -5.44 0.58 -7.82
CA HIS A 299 -5.07 0.17 -6.47
C HIS A 299 -6.31 0.05 -5.57
N ASP A 300 -7.02 1.17 -5.37
CA ASP A 300 -8.21 1.25 -4.52
C ASP A 300 -9.47 1.62 -5.33
N PHE A 301 -10.62 1.57 -4.67
CA PHE A 301 -11.92 1.99 -5.16
C PHE A 301 -12.78 2.43 -3.98
N ALA A 302 -13.99 2.92 -4.21
CA ALA A 302 -14.89 3.27 -3.11
C ALA A 302 -16.31 2.74 -3.34
N THR A 303 -17.06 2.60 -2.26
CA THR A 303 -18.43 2.07 -2.29
C THR A 303 -19.31 2.88 -1.35
N THR A 304 -20.55 3.09 -1.74
CA THR A 304 -21.61 3.64 -0.89
C THR A 304 -22.62 2.54 -0.57
N SER A 305 -23.69 2.87 0.15
CA SER A 305 -24.78 1.92 0.43
C SER A 305 -25.51 1.43 -0.83
N THR A 306 -25.42 2.17 -1.95
CA THR A 306 -26.18 1.87 -3.17
C THR A 306 -25.35 1.87 -4.46
N TYR A 307 -24.18 2.51 -4.48
CA TYR A 307 -23.30 2.63 -5.65
C TYR A 307 -21.88 2.11 -5.35
N SER A 308 -21.14 1.84 -6.42
CA SER A 308 -19.69 1.65 -6.39
C SER A 308 -19.02 2.63 -7.34
N ILE A 309 -17.81 3.06 -6.97
CA ILE A 309 -16.99 4.01 -7.71
C ILE A 309 -15.69 3.30 -8.09
N ILE A 310 -15.50 3.06 -9.38
CA ILE A 310 -14.23 2.57 -9.91
C ILE A 310 -13.38 3.74 -10.41
N MET A 311 -12.13 3.81 -9.98
CA MET A 311 -11.20 4.87 -10.36
C MET A 311 -10.34 4.43 -11.55
N HIS A 312 -10.67 4.87 -12.77
CA HIS A 312 -9.87 4.66 -13.97
C HIS A 312 -8.95 5.87 -14.17
N LEU A 313 -7.89 5.91 -13.37
CA LEU A 313 -6.90 6.99 -13.35
C LEU A 313 -5.87 6.80 -14.47
N PRO A 314 -5.20 7.87 -14.95
CA PRO A 314 -4.37 7.81 -16.15
C PRO A 314 -2.98 7.21 -15.90
N LEU A 315 -2.89 6.15 -15.08
CA LEU A 315 -1.70 5.34 -14.86
C LEU A 315 -1.79 4.07 -15.70
N TYR A 316 -1.43 4.16 -16.98
CA TYR A 316 -1.72 3.12 -17.97
C TYR A 316 -0.61 2.09 -18.13
N PHE A 317 -1.00 0.85 -18.43
CA PHE A 317 -0.09 -0.13 -19.00
C PHE A 317 0.16 0.20 -20.48
N ASN A 318 1.40 0.56 -20.79
CA ASN A 318 1.83 0.92 -22.13
C ASN A 318 1.81 -0.29 -23.08
N ARG A 319 1.51 0.01 -24.35
CA ARG A 319 1.51 -1.00 -25.41
C ARG A 319 2.95 -1.50 -25.66
N PRO A 320 3.17 -2.77 -26.03
CA PRO A 320 4.51 -3.31 -26.27
C PRO A 320 5.38 -2.45 -27.20
N LYS A 321 4.80 -1.86 -28.24
CA LYS A 321 5.52 -0.94 -29.15
C LYS A 321 6.13 0.28 -28.41
N VAL A 322 5.37 0.88 -27.49
CA VAL A 322 5.78 2.05 -26.70
C VAL A 322 6.92 1.65 -25.75
N ASN A 323 6.88 0.44 -25.22
CA ASN A 323 7.93 -0.10 -24.34
C ASN A 323 9.22 -0.41 -25.12
N MET A 324 9.08 -0.91 -26.36
CA MET A 324 10.20 -1.12 -27.28
C MET A 324 10.89 0.19 -27.71
N GLU A 325 10.16 1.32 -27.67
CA GLU A 325 10.70 2.67 -27.85
C GLU A 325 11.36 3.22 -26.57
N GLY A 326 11.37 2.42 -25.49
CA GLY A 326 12.13 2.65 -24.27
C GLY A 326 11.36 3.24 -23.09
N LYS A 327 10.04 3.37 -23.20
CA LYS A 327 9.18 3.80 -22.10
C LYS A 327 8.89 2.66 -21.11
N PRO A 328 8.65 2.97 -19.82
CA PRO A 328 8.23 2.00 -18.81
C PRO A 328 6.96 1.22 -19.19
N ILE A 329 6.74 0.05 -18.59
CA ILE A 329 5.53 -0.75 -18.82
C ILE A 329 4.29 -0.05 -18.28
N ILE A 330 4.42 0.70 -17.19
CA ILE A 330 3.37 1.53 -16.60
C ILE A 330 3.83 2.98 -16.61
N SER A 331 3.01 3.91 -17.08
CA SER A 331 3.33 5.34 -17.03
C SER A 331 2.09 6.18 -16.80
N PHE A 332 2.26 7.27 -16.05
CA PHE A 332 1.23 8.28 -15.88
C PHE A 332 1.12 9.15 -17.15
N ASP A 333 -0.09 9.34 -17.65
CA ASP A 333 -0.41 10.16 -18.81
C ASP A 333 -1.12 11.45 -18.36
N PRO A 334 -0.40 12.58 -18.20
CA PRO A 334 -0.97 13.82 -17.67
C PRO A 334 -1.98 14.49 -18.62
N GLU A 335 -2.02 14.08 -19.89
CA GLU A 335 -2.94 14.62 -20.89
C GLU A 335 -4.28 13.87 -20.91
N SER A 336 -4.33 12.68 -20.31
CA SER A 336 -5.57 11.91 -20.18
C SER A 336 -6.35 12.34 -18.94
N PRO A 337 -7.69 12.48 -19.01
CA PRO A 337 -8.49 12.78 -17.83
C PRO A 337 -8.43 11.61 -16.82
N ALA A 338 -8.57 11.93 -15.54
CA ALA A 338 -8.95 10.93 -14.56
C ALA A 338 -10.45 10.64 -14.71
N ARG A 339 -10.82 9.35 -14.71
CA ARG A 339 -12.20 8.92 -14.96
C ARG A 339 -12.72 8.13 -13.77
N PHE A 340 -13.96 8.40 -13.38
CA PHE A 340 -14.63 7.74 -12.26
C PHE A 340 -15.90 7.07 -12.78
N GLY A 341 -15.94 5.74 -12.75
CA GLY A 341 -17.10 4.97 -13.18
C GLY A 341 -18.01 4.72 -11.99
N ILE A 342 -19.21 5.26 -12.01
CA ILE A 342 -20.19 5.15 -10.93
C ILE A 342 -21.32 4.28 -11.41
N PHE A 343 -21.64 3.24 -10.65
CA PHE A 343 -22.65 2.28 -11.03
C PHE A 343 -23.36 1.68 -9.81
N PRO A 344 -24.62 1.21 -9.96
CA PRO A 344 -25.33 0.55 -8.87
C PRO A 344 -24.51 -0.60 -8.32
N ARG A 345 -24.48 -0.77 -6.99
CA ARG A 345 -23.75 -1.86 -6.33
C ARG A 345 -24.11 -3.21 -6.93
N TYR A 346 -25.39 -3.45 -7.19
CA TYR A 346 -25.87 -4.65 -7.85
C TYR A 346 -25.95 -4.46 -9.37
N LEU A 347 -24.79 -4.27 -10.00
CA LEU A 347 -24.66 -4.00 -11.43
C LEU A 347 -25.38 -5.07 -12.27
N ASP A 348 -26.30 -4.67 -13.14
CA ASP A 348 -26.97 -5.57 -14.07
C ASP A 348 -26.23 -5.57 -15.43
N PRO A 349 -25.60 -6.66 -15.86
CA PRO A 349 -24.80 -6.67 -17.09
C PRO A 349 -25.65 -6.52 -18.36
N SER A 350 -26.98 -6.67 -18.25
CA SER A 350 -27.90 -6.44 -19.37
C SER A 350 -28.22 -4.96 -19.60
N LYS A 351 -27.79 -4.07 -18.69
CA LYS A 351 -28.06 -2.64 -18.73
C LYS A 351 -26.76 -1.82 -18.82
N ASP A 352 -26.82 -0.68 -19.48
CA ASP A 352 -25.73 0.28 -19.52
C ASP A 352 -25.86 1.28 -18.36
N GLU A 353 -25.52 0.83 -17.15
CA GLU A 353 -25.73 1.58 -15.90
C GLU A 353 -24.48 2.30 -15.38
N VAL A 354 -23.33 2.18 -16.07
CA VAL A 354 -22.10 2.87 -15.65
C VAL A 354 -22.09 4.31 -16.13
N ILE A 355 -22.10 5.24 -15.20
CA ILE A 355 -21.95 6.67 -15.48
C ILE A 355 -20.49 7.05 -15.28
N TRP A 356 -19.84 7.46 -16.38
CA TRP A 356 -18.45 7.92 -16.34
C TRP A 356 -18.38 9.42 -16.11
N PHE A 357 -17.79 9.80 -14.98
CA PHE A 357 -17.41 11.17 -14.64
C PHE A 357 -15.95 11.39 -14.97
N GLU A 358 -15.58 12.62 -15.28
CA GLU A 358 -14.19 12.97 -15.60
C GLU A 358 -13.73 14.16 -14.75
N SER A 359 -12.43 14.22 -14.50
CA SER A 359 -11.70 15.37 -13.98
C SER A 359 -10.40 15.54 -14.75
N ARG A 360 -9.67 16.64 -14.47
CA ARG A 360 -8.26 16.75 -14.88
C ARG A 360 -7.47 15.52 -14.39
N ALA A 361 -6.40 15.18 -15.09
CA ALA A 361 -5.46 14.16 -14.66
C ALA A 361 -5.07 14.35 -13.19
N CYS A 362 -5.20 13.28 -12.42
CA CYS A 362 -4.76 13.18 -11.04
C CYS A 362 -4.51 11.71 -10.71
N HIS A 363 -3.84 11.47 -9.58
CA HIS A 363 -3.71 10.14 -9.01
C HIS A 363 -4.31 10.10 -7.61
N ILE A 364 -4.87 8.95 -7.23
CA ILE A 364 -5.41 8.65 -5.92
C ILE A 364 -4.95 7.22 -5.61
N PHE A 365 -4.11 7.05 -4.59
CA PHE A 365 -3.82 5.71 -4.09
C PHE A 365 -4.97 5.26 -3.21
N HIS A 366 -5.23 5.95 -2.11
CA HIS A 366 -6.22 5.52 -1.13
C HIS A 366 -7.45 6.41 -1.07
N THR A 367 -8.59 5.75 -0.86
CA THR A 367 -9.88 6.37 -0.56
C THR A 367 -10.14 6.33 0.95
N GLY A 368 -10.77 7.37 1.49
CA GLY A 368 -11.18 7.43 2.89
C GLY A 368 -12.58 6.85 3.10
N ASN A 369 -13.60 7.58 2.65
CA ASN A 369 -15.01 7.19 2.73
C ASN A 369 -15.72 7.48 1.41
N ALA A 370 -16.89 6.88 1.18
CA ALA A 370 -17.82 7.30 0.14
C ALA A 370 -19.26 7.15 0.62
N TRP A 371 -20.18 7.99 0.17
CA TRP A 371 -21.57 7.95 0.62
C TRP A 371 -22.54 8.50 -0.43
N ASP A 372 -23.81 8.17 -0.24
CA ASP A 372 -24.91 8.68 -1.05
C ASP A 372 -25.38 10.04 -0.50
N GLU A 373 -25.40 11.06 -1.35
CA GLU A 373 -26.07 12.34 -1.05
C GLU A 373 -27.52 12.25 -1.54
N LYS A 374 -28.46 12.56 -0.66
CA LYS A 374 -29.90 12.44 -0.92
C LYS A 374 -30.60 13.80 -0.88
N ASP A 375 -31.62 13.99 -1.72
CA ASP A 375 -32.54 15.13 -1.61
C ASP A 375 -33.54 14.97 -0.45
N ALA A 376 -34.40 15.97 -0.25
CA ALA A 376 -35.39 15.98 0.83
C ALA A 376 -36.40 14.82 0.72
N GLU A 377 -36.62 14.33 -0.49
CA GLU A 377 -37.48 13.18 -0.80
C GLU A 377 -36.74 11.84 -0.63
N GLY A 378 -35.44 11.85 -0.35
CA GLY A 378 -34.62 10.65 -0.10
C GLY A 378 -34.04 10.01 -1.36
N ASN A 379 -34.15 10.64 -2.53
CA ASN A 379 -33.54 10.15 -3.76
C ASN A 379 -32.05 10.46 -3.78
N VAL A 380 -31.23 9.53 -4.25
CA VAL A 380 -29.79 9.78 -4.42
C VAL A 380 -29.59 10.76 -5.56
N VAL A 381 -29.04 11.94 -5.25
CA VAL A 381 -28.78 13.02 -6.21
C VAL A 381 -27.31 13.15 -6.57
N ALA A 382 -26.42 12.71 -5.68
CA ALA A 382 -24.99 12.65 -5.93
C ALA A 382 -24.35 11.50 -5.17
N VAL A 383 -23.18 11.08 -5.64
CA VAL A 383 -22.31 10.13 -4.95
C VAL A 383 -21.05 10.88 -4.52
N CYS A 384 -20.68 10.77 -3.26
CA CYS A 384 -19.53 11.48 -2.69
C CYS A 384 -18.42 10.49 -2.32
N MET A 385 -17.17 10.94 -2.40
CA MET A 385 -15.98 10.16 -2.05
C MET A 385 -14.89 11.07 -1.49
N THR A 386 -14.21 10.67 -0.42
CA THR A 386 -12.96 11.28 0.01
C THR A 386 -11.78 10.41 -0.44
N GLY A 387 -10.67 11.05 -0.85
CA GLY A 387 -9.45 10.35 -1.24
C GLY A 387 -8.22 11.24 -1.21
N CYS A 388 -7.06 10.63 -1.05
CA CYS A 388 -5.77 11.33 -1.08
C CYS A 388 -5.37 11.59 -2.54
N ARG A 389 -5.65 12.80 -3.02
CA ARG A 389 -5.44 13.21 -4.41
C ARG A 389 -4.08 13.88 -4.57
N SER A 390 -3.31 13.42 -5.53
CA SER A 390 -2.11 14.11 -6.04
C SER A 390 -2.35 14.53 -7.50
N GLU A 391 -1.69 15.61 -7.94
CA GLU A 391 -1.83 16.09 -9.32
C GLU A 391 -1.08 15.18 -10.33
N ARG A 392 -0.13 14.39 -9.84
CA ARG A 392 0.64 13.40 -10.60
C ARG A 392 0.75 12.10 -9.82
N PHE A 393 1.17 11.04 -10.52
CA PHE A 393 1.70 9.87 -9.82
C PHE A 393 2.98 10.27 -9.08
N VAL A 394 2.95 10.13 -7.75
CA VAL A 394 4.00 10.59 -6.83
C VAL A 394 5.37 10.08 -7.30
N SER A 395 6.25 10.98 -7.76
CA SER A 395 7.47 10.58 -8.44
C SER A 395 8.56 10.01 -7.52
N ASP A 396 8.45 10.14 -6.21
CA ASP A 396 9.33 9.45 -5.24
C ASP A 396 8.91 8.00 -4.99
N VAL A 397 7.71 7.61 -5.44
CA VAL A 397 7.32 6.22 -5.67
C VAL A 397 7.88 5.76 -7.03
N ASN A 398 8.53 6.61 -7.83
CA ASN A 398 9.35 6.15 -8.95
C ASN A 398 10.77 5.83 -8.50
N LEU A 399 11.17 4.59 -8.79
CA LEU A 399 12.47 4.18 -9.30
C LEU A 399 13.67 5.04 -8.87
N TRP A 400 14.47 4.50 -7.95
CA TRP A 400 15.90 4.73 -8.07
C TRP A 400 16.39 4.02 -9.34
N GLN A 401 16.81 4.80 -10.34
CA GLN A 401 17.60 4.27 -11.45
C GLN A 401 19.07 4.66 -11.24
N PRO A 402 20.02 3.70 -11.17
CA PRO A 402 21.44 4.00 -11.13
C PRO A 402 21.97 4.31 -12.53
N THR A 403 21.49 5.35 -13.22
CA THR A 403 22.05 5.68 -14.55
C THR A 403 22.17 7.18 -14.83
N GLY A 404 22.99 7.86 -14.03
CA GLY A 404 23.54 9.17 -14.39
C GLY A 404 24.98 9.33 -13.89
N PRO A 405 25.88 10.02 -14.62
CA PRO A 405 27.24 10.33 -14.14
C PRO A 405 27.27 11.14 -12.82
N ASP A 406 26.11 11.65 -12.41
CA ASP A 406 25.93 12.54 -11.27
C ASP A 406 25.35 11.82 -10.04
N GLY A 407 25.09 10.51 -10.10
CA GLY A 407 24.65 9.71 -8.94
C GLY A 407 23.25 10.02 -8.40
N TYR A 408 22.53 10.95 -9.02
CA TYR A 408 21.15 11.30 -8.71
C TYR A 408 20.36 11.45 -10.01
N GLY A 409 19.25 10.72 -10.11
CA GLY A 409 18.27 10.86 -11.18
C GLY A 409 18.37 9.78 -12.25
N GLY A 410 17.20 9.36 -12.71
CA GLY A 410 17.05 8.59 -13.94
C GLY A 410 17.80 9.22 -15.10
N GLY A 411 18.09 8.40 -16.10
CA GLY A 411 18.87 8.81 -17.26
C GLY A 411 18.37 10.12 -17.88
N LYS A 412 19.18 10.73 -18.76
CA LYS A 412 18.84 11.98 -19.47
C LYS A 412 17.40 11.99 -20.01
N THR A 413 16.90 10.83 -20.46
CA THR A 413 15.53 10.62 -20.92
C THR A 413 14.46 10.74 -19.83
N GLU A 414 14.71 10.33 -18.59
CA GLU A 414 13.75 10.46 -17.48
C GLU A 414 13.69 11.89 -16.95
N ARG A 415 14.83 12.60 -16.93
CA ARG A 415 14.88 14.03 -16.59
C ARG A 415 14.17 14.87 -17.64
N GLU A 416 14.36 14.57 -18.93
CA GLU A 416 13.63 15.18 -20.07
C GLU A 416 12.14 14.80 -20.08
N TYR A 417 11.80 13.54 -19.78
CA TYR A 417 10.41 13.08 -19.66
C TYR A 417 9.69 13.81 -18.52
N GLN A 418 10.32 13.94 -17.35
CA GLN A 418 9.71 14.58 -16.17
C GLN A 418 9.62 16.11 -16.28
N THR A 419 10.53 16.76 -17.03
CA THR A 419 10.51 18.22 -17.27
C THR A 419 9.61 18.64 -18.42
N GLN A 420 9.36 17.78 -19.43
CA GLN A 420 8.47 18.11 -20.56
C GLN A 420 6.99 18.22 -20.20
N TYR A 421 6.56 17.71 -19.04
CA TYR A 421 5.15 17.70 -18.65
C TYR A 421 4.77 18.76 -17.60
N VAL A 422 5.61 19.78 -17.36
CA VAL A 422 5.13 21.00 -16.68
C VAL A 422 4.00 21.58 -17.54
N THR A 423 2.77 21.46 -17.06
CA THR A 423 1.60 21.95 -17.81
C THR A 423 1.81 23.43 -18.08
N PRO A 424 1.77 23.92 -19.33
CA PRO A 424 1.82 25.34 -19.59
C PRO A 424 0.69 26.03 -18.80
N GLY A 425 1.04 26.88 -17.84
CA GLY A 425 0.09 27.54 -16.95
C GLY A 425 0.05 27.04 -15.50
N SER A 426 0.82 26.01 -15.12
CA SER A 426 1.19 25.88 -13.70
C SER A 426 2.13 27.03 -13.36
N GLY A 427 1.69 27.99 -12.55
CA GLY A 427 2.56 29.01 -11.96
C GLY A 427 3.73 28.40 -11.17
N ASP A 428 4.48 29.21 -10.42
CA ASP A 428 5.68 28.85 -9.63
C ASP A 428 5.44 27.78 -8.52
N TYR A 429 4.85 26.63 -8.85
CA TYR A 429 4.71 25.47 -7.98
C TYR A 429 5.99 24.63 -8.08
N SER A 430 6.51 24.23 -6.93
CA SER A 430 7.63 23.31 -6.90
C SER A 430 7.18 21.93 -7.40
N ARG A 431 8.13 21.14 -7.92
CA ARG A 431 7.87 19.74 -8.31
C ARG A 431 7.27 18.91 -7.16
N GLN A 432 7.60 19.26 -5.91
CA GLN A 432 7.13 18.61 -4.70
C GLN A 432 5.63 18.86 -4.47
N ASP A 433 5.12 20.06 -4.79
CA ASP A 433 3.71 20.41 -4.60
C ASP A 433 2.77 19.62 -5.54
N LEU A 434 3.27 19.19 -6.70
CA LEU A 434 2.50 18.44 -7.69
C LEU A 434 2.39 16.94 -7.37
N ASP A 435 3.38 16.40 -6.65
CA ASP A 435 3.44 15.00 -6.26
C ASP A 435 2.84 14.77 -4.86
N ALA A 436 2.57 15.83 -4.12
CA ALA A 436 1.99 15.82 -2.79
C ALA A 436 0.53 15.31 -2.78
N PRO A 437 0.19 14.29 -1.97
CA PRO A 437 -1.18 13.84 -1.79
C PRO A 437 -1.91 14.73 -0.77
N TYR A 438 -3.08 15.23 -1.15
CA TYR A 438 -3.98 15.99 -0.28
C TYR A 438 -5.34 15.33 -0.19
N MET A 439 -5.85 15.19 1.03
CA MET A 439 -7.21 14.73 1.26
C MET A 439 -8.20 15.63 0.50
N THR A 440 -9.04 15.03 -0.34
CA THR A 440 -9.96 15.74 -1.24
C THR A 440 -11.32 15.07 -1.23
N LEU A 441 -12.39 15.88 -1.15
CA LEU A 441 -13.77 15.46 -1.37
C LEU A 441 -14.11 15.58 -2.85
N PHE A 442 -14.60 14.49 -3.43
CA PHE A 442 -15.20 14.41 -4.76
C PHE A 442 -16.71 14.27 -4.59
N ARG A 443 -17.48 15.09 -5.30
CA ARG A 443 -18.94 14.97 -5.42
C ARG A 443 -19.30 14.78 -6.88
N PHE A 444 -19.97 13.68 -7.18
CA PHE A 444 -20.39 13.31 -8.52
C PHE A 444 -21.91 13.49 -8.64
N ASP A 445 -22.34 14.56 -9.31
CA ASP A 445 -23.76 14.89 -9.42
C ASP A 445 -24.44 13.98 -10.46
N LEU A 446 -25.39 13.15 -10.03
CA LEU A 446 -26.04 12.18 -10.91
C LEU A 446 -27.02 12.85 -11.90
N LYS A 447 -27.48 14.08 -11.62
CA LYS A 447 -28.40 14.82 -12.49
C LYS A 447 -27.64 15.61 -13.55
N THR A 448 -26.63 16.39 -13.15
CA THR A 448 -25.86 17.23 -14.09
C THR A 448 -24.72 16.49 -14.76
N LYS A 449 -24.28 15.36 -14.19
CA LYS A 449 -23.09 14.60 -14.59
C LYS A 449 -21.78 15.38 -14.43
N GLU A 450 -21.77 16.36 -13.53
CA GLU A 450 -20.57 17.14 -13.21
C GLU A 450 -19.82 16.55 -12.02
N THR A 451 -18.49 16.65 -12.07
CA THR A 451 -17.59 16.35 -10.95
C THR A 451 -17.26 17.65 -10.23
N GLN A 452 -17.44 17.68 -8.92
CA GLN A 452 -16.96 18.76 -8.05
C GLN A 452 -15.88 18.23 -7.12
N MET A 453 -14.81 18.99 -6.93
CA MET A 453 -13.69 18.62 -6.06
C MET A 453 -13.44 19.71 -5.02
N THR A 454 -13.16 19.30 -3.78
CA THR A 454 -12.82 20.21 -2.68
C THR A 454 -11.69 19.61 -1.87
N THR A 455 -10.49 20.18 -1.98
CA THR A 455 -9.36 19.82 -1.10
C THR A 455 -9.75 20.07 0.35
N LEU A 456 -9.59 19.09 1.23
CA LEU A 456 -10.00 19.16 2.65
C LEU A 456 -8.85 19.53 3.58
N SER A 457 -7.60 19.23 3.21
CA SER A 457 -6.42 19.50 4.03
C SER A 457 -5.38 20.30 3.25
N THR A 458 -4.68 21.23 3.90
CA THR A 458 -3.48 21.87 3.36
C THR A 458 -2.20 21.15 3.76
N SER A 459 -2.27 20.15 4.64
CA SER A 459 -1.14 19.29 4.98
C SER A 459 -1.13 18.07 4.06
N MET A 460 0.06 17.74 3.56
CA MET A 460 0.28 16.50 2.80
C MET A 460 -0.02 15.29 3.68
N SER A 461 -0.91 14.41 3.20
CA SER A 461 -1.37 13.27 3.97
C SER A 461 -1.77 12.10 3.09
N GLU A 462 -1.45 10.90 3.54
CA GLU A 462 -1.83 9.62 2.94
C GLU A 462 -2.38 8.67 4.02
N PHE A 463 -2.72 7.43 3.62
CA PHE A 463 -3.29 6.41 4.50
C PHE A 463 -4.52 6.94 5.26
N PRO A 464 -5.59 7.32 4.55
CA PRO A 464 -6.78 7.87 5.18
C PRO A 464 -7.55 6.78 5.93
N VAL A 465 -7.90 7.08 7.18
CA VAL A 465 -8.62 6.16 8.06
C VAL A 465 -9.79 6.87 8.72
N ILE A 466 -10.90 6.16 8.85
CA ILE A 466 -12.12 6.60 9.52
C ILE A 466 -12.53 5.58 10.58
N ASN A 467 -13.61 5.89 11.32
CA ASN A 467 -14.34 4.85 12.03
C ASN A 467 -15.05 3.92 11.03
N TRP A 468 -14.51 2.73 10.83
CA TRP A 468 -15.02 1.76 9.85
C TRP A 468 -16.44 1.25 10.15
N ASP A 469 -16.91 1.31 11.40
CA ASP A 469 -18.32 0.99 11.73
C ASP A 469 -19.31 1.97 11.07
N ARG A 470 -18.81 3.14 10.64
CA ARG A 470 -19.56 4.20 9.96
C ARG A 470 -19.24 4.28 8.46
N TYR A 471 -18.48 3.33 7.90
CA TYR A 471 -18.20 3.31 6.48
C TYR A 471 -19.51 3.33 5.66
N MET A 472 -19.47 3.99 4.50
CA MET A 472 -20.62 4.24 3.62
C MET A 472 -21.66 5.25 4.15
N GLN A 473 -21.47 5.82 5.34
CA GLN A 473 -22.42 6.78 5.91
C GLN A 473 -22.02 8.25 5.62
N PRO A 474 -23.00 9.15 5.36
CA PRO A 474 -22.75 10.57 5.12
C PRO A 474 -22.39 11.36 6.37
N ASP A 475 -22.65 10.81 7.56
CA ASP A 475 -22.43 11.45 8.86
C ASP A 475 -20.99 11.28 9.37
N VAL A 476 -20.12 10.56 8.64
CA VAL A 476 -18.67 10.50 8.93
C VAL A 476 -18.08 11.90 8.86
N ARG A 477 -17.64 12.38 10.02
CA ARG A 477 -17.11 13.72 10.23
C ARG A 477 -15.59 13.73 10.29
N TYR A 478 -14.96 12.69 10.85
CA TYR A 478 -13.52 12.69 11.11
C TYR A 478 -12.76 11.72 10.19
N VAL A 479 -11.73 12.24 9.54
CA VAL A 479 -10.72 11.43 8.84
C VAL A 479 -9.36 11.65 9.50
N TYR A 480 -8.67 10.54 9.75
CA TYR A 480 -7.29 10.50 10.18
C TYR A 480 -6.39 10.18 8.99
N GLY A 481 -5.14 10.64 9.01
CA GLY A 481 -4.15 10.32 7.99
C GLY A 481 -2.73 10.40 8.52
N ALA A 482 -1.80 9.76 7.83
CA ALA A 482 -0.37 9.88 8.08
C ALA A 482 0.17 11.12 7.37
N THR A 483 0.83 12.03 8.10
CA THR A 483 1.47 13.18 7.46
C THR A 483 2.75 12.76 6.79
N VAL A 484 2.97 13.30 5.58
CA VAL A 484 4.17 13.00 4.79
C VAL A 484 5.32 13.88 5.28
N ALA A 485 6.48 13.27 5.55
CA ALA A 485 7.70 13.99 5.86
C ALA A 485 8.24 14.69 4.61
N ASP A 486 8.93 15.82 4.77
CA ASP A 486 9.53 16.52 3.64
C ASP A 486 10.48 15.58 2.87
N PRO A 487 10.22 15.30 1.58
CA PRO A 487 11.01 14.34 0.82
C PRO A 487 12.40 14.91 0.56
N ALA A 488 13.44 14.17 0.98
CA ALA A 488 14.82 14.49 0.69
C ALA A 488 15.32 13.60 -0.46
N PRO A 489 16.10 14.14 -1.43
CA PRO A 489 16.64 13.35 -2.54
C PRO A 489 17.41 12.13 -2.05
N GLY A 490 17.07 10.94 -2.56
CA GLY A 490 17.73 9.69 -2.18
C GLY A 490 17.25 9.10 -0.84
N VAL A 491 16.20 9.66 -0.24
CA VAL A 491 15.52 9.12 0.94
C VAL A 491 14.15 8.59 0.50
N GLY A 492 13.80 7.37 0.90
CA GLY A 492 12.47 6.82 0.63
C GLY A 492 11.36 7.64 1.30
N LEU A 493 10.14 7.57 0.76
CA LEU A 493 8.96 8.26 1.30
C LEU A 493 8.71 7.89 2.77
N LYS A 494 8.66 8.88 3.66
CA LYS A 494 8.48 8.69 5.11
C LYS A 494 7.26 9.43 5.63
N PHE A 495 6.72 8.94 6.76
CA PHE A 495 5.59 9.54 7.46
C PHE A 495 6.01 9.94 8.87
N ASP A 496 5.78 11.19 9.24
CA ASP A 496 6.35 11.82 10.44
C ASP A 496 5.30 12.27 11.48
N GLY A 497 4.02 11.93 11.25
CA GLY A 497 2.95 12.32 12.16
C GLY A 497 1.58 11.81 11.77
N ILE A 498 0.60 12.20 12.57
CA ILE A 498 -0.83 11.94 12.37
C ILE A 498 -1.55 13.28 12.23
N ILE A 499 -2.50 13.34 11.31
CA ILE A 499 -3.46 14.41 11.18
C ILE A 499 -4.88 13.88 11.39
N LYS A 500 -5.70 14.62 12.14
CA LYS A 500 -7.15 14.45 12.27
C LYS A 500 -7.84 15.65 11.63
N THR A 501 -8.76 15.41 10.70
CA THR A 501 -9.49 16.45 9.96
C THR A 501 -10.99 16.32 10.20
N ASP A 502 -11.66 17.41 10.59
CA ASP A 502 -13.12 17.53 10.64
C ASP A 502 -13.65 17.95 9.26
N ILE A 503 -14.10 16.98 8.46
CA ILE A 503 -14.53 17.18 7.07
C ILE A 503 -15.67 18.19 6.99
N HIS A 504 -16.67 18.07 7.88
CA HIS A 504 -17.87 18.91 7.84
C HIS A 504 -17.53 20.35 8.21
N ALA A 505 -16.65 20.55 9.20
CA ALA A 505 -16.18 21.87 9.56
C ALA A 505 -15.36 22.52 8.44
N VAL A 506 -14.52 21.77 7.73
CA VAL A 506 -13.79 22.26 6.55
C VAL A 506 -14.77 22.74 5.48
N ILE A 507 -15.73 21.89 5.09
CA ILE A 507 -16.71 22.20 4.04
C ILE A 507 -17.49 23.47 4.41
N LYS A 508 -18.03 23.52 5.62
CA LYS A 508 -18.79 24.67 6.13
C LYS A 508 -17.94 25.95 6.07
N ARG A 509 -16.70 25.90 6.56
CA ARG A 509 -15.83 27.08 6.60
C ARG A 509 -15.44 27.57 5.20
N LYS A 510 -15.21 26.65 4.26
CA LYS A 510 -14.93 26.99 2.86
C LYS A 510 -16.14 27.62 2.17
N GLN A 511 -17.35 27.12 2.43
CA GLN A 511 -18.59 27.75 1.94
C GLN A 511 -18.78 29.16 2.50
N GLU A 512 -18.53 29.38 3.79
CA GLU A 512 -18.57 30.72 4.41
C GLU A 512 -17.55 31.67 3.76
N LEU A 513 -16.32 31.21 3.49
CA LEU A 513 -15.30 32.00 2.81
C LEU A 513 -15.75 32.39 1.40
N GLN A 514 -16.29 31.45 0.61
CA GLN A 514 -16.81 31.73 -0.73
C GLN A 514 -17.87 32.83 -0.72
N MET A 515 -18.76 32.81 0.27
CA MET A 515 -19.84 33.81 0.41
C MET A 515 -19.33 35.18 0.89
N THR A 516 -18.28 35.22 1.71
CA THR A 516 -17.83 36.45 2.40
C THR A 516 -16.73 37.21 1.67
N SER A 517 -15.78 36.52 1.06
CA SER A 517 -14.61 37.15 0.42
C SER A 517 -14.70 37.26 -1.10
N GLY A 518 -15.77 36.72 -1.71
CA GLY A 518 -15.89 36.65 -3.17
C GLY A 518 -14.82 35.77 -3.82
N LEU A 519 -14.03 35.03 -3.03
CA LEU A 519 -13.14 33.96 -3.48
C LEU A 519 -14.02 32.92 -4.16
N LYS A 520 -14.04 32.97 -5.49
CA LYS A 520 -14.68 31.92 -6.29
C LYS A 520 -13.93 30.63 -5.98
N ASN A 521 -14.67 29.54 -5.82
CA ASN A 521 -14.15 28.21 -6.13
C ASN A 521 -13.52 28.36 -7.52
N LEU A 522 -12.19 28.51 -7.60
CA LEU A 522 -11.51 28.73 -8.86
C LEU A 522 -11.58 27.41 -9.59
N GLY A 523 -12.59 27.26 -10.44
CA GLY A 523 -12.77 26.12 -11.34
C GLY A 523 -13.44 24.90 -10.71
N GLY A 524 -14.19 24.17 -11.53
CA GLY A 524 -14.58 22.78 -11.24
C GLY A 524 -13.40 21.80 -11.15
N ASP A 525 -12.18 22.29 -10.90
CA ASP A 525 -10.94 21.52 -10.76
C ASP A 525 -10.45 21.43 -9.30
N GLY A 526 -11.17 22.04 -8.36
CA GLY A 526 -10.95 21.92 -6.92
C GLY A 526 -9.63 22.49 -6.42
N ARG A 527 -8.91 23.27 -7.23
CA ARG A 527 -7.68 23.94 -6.80
C ARG A 527 -8.03 25.19 -6.02
N TRP A 528 -7.74 25.13 -4.73
CA TRP A 528 -7.41 26.35 -4.01
C TRP A 528 -5.93 26.63 -4.26
N GLU A 529 -5.52 27.89 -4.45
CA GLU A 529 -4.10 28.24 -4.42
C GLU A 529 -3.55 27.75 -3.07
N LEU A 530 -2.80 26.65 -3.10
CA LEU A 530 -2.16 26.09 -1.93
C LEU A 530 -1.28 27.21 -1.34
N GLY A 531 -1.57 27.60 -0.10
CA GLY A 531 -0.80 28.64 0.59
C GLY A 531 -1.46 30.01 0.74
N THR A 532 -2.74 30.21 0.40
CA THR A 532 -3.42 31.42 0.90
C THR A 532 -3.57 31.37 2.43
N GLN A 533 -3.45 32.53 3.07
CA GLN A 533 -3.55 32.66 4.52
C GLN A 533 -4.90 32.09 5.03
N GLU A 534 -5.98 32.26 4.27
CA GLU A 534 -7.31 31.79 4.63
C GLU A 534 -7.38 30.26 4.73
N LEU A 535 -6.73 29.53 3.82
CA LEU A 535 -6.74 28.06 3.84
C LEU A 535 -5.93 27.51 5.01
N GLN A 536 -4.81 28.15 5.34
CA GLN A 536 -4.04 27.81 6.54
C GLN A 536 -4.87 28.05 7.79
N GLU A 537 -5.65 29.12 7.85
CA GLU A 537 -6.59 29.36 8.95
C GLU A 537 -7.71 28.31 9.00
N VAL A 538 -8.25 27.87 7.86
CA VAL A 538 -9.23 26.76 7.83
C VAL A 538 -8.59 25.52 8.42
N GLN A 539 -7.41 25.14 7.95
CA GLN A 539 -6.67 23.97 8.45
C GLN A 539 -6.48 24.04 9.96
N GLN A 540 -5.93 25.15 10.48
CA GLN A 540 -5.67 25.34 11.90
C GLN A 540 -6.93 25.26 12.78
N LYS A 541 -8.09 25.65 12.23
CA LYS A 541 -9.38 25.64 12.95
C LYS A 541 -10.14 24.31 12.85
N THR A 542 -9.80 23.46 11.88
CA THR A 542 -10.60 22.26 11.55
C THR A 542 -9.79 20.97 11.60
N SER A 543 -8.48 21.06 11.72
CA SER A 543 -7.58 19.91 11.78
C SER A 543 -6.63 20.00 12.95
N GLN A 544 -6.22 18.84 13.44
CA GLN A 544 -5.28 18.66 14.53
C GLN A 544 -4.14 17.75 14.06
N THR A 545 -2.90 18.15 14.32
CA THR A 545 -1.72 17.40 13.87
C THR A 545 -0.80 17.10 15.05
N HIS A 546 -0.26 15.89 15.08
CA HIS A 546 0.80 15.47 16.01
C HIS A 546 2.00 14.99 15.19
N LYS A 547 3.15 15.66 15.31
CA LYS A 547 4.42 15.20 14.75
C LYS A 547 5.16 14.37 15.78
N PHE A 548 5.67 13.20 15.38
CA PHE A 548 6.32 12.24 16.30
C PHE A 548 7.67 12.74 16.84
N GLY A 549 8.28 13.70 16.14
CA GLY A 549 9.57 14.29 16.49
C GLY A 549 10.65 13.99 15.45
N PRO A 550 11.83 14.62 15.56
CA PRO A 550 12.92 14.42 14.61
C PRO A 550 13.35 12.95 14.56
N HIS A 551 13.53 12.41 13.34
CA HIS A 551 13.95 11.03 13.06
C HIS A 551 12.98 9.93 13.50
N MET A 552 11.78 10.30 13.96
CA MET A 552 10.72 9.39 14.35
C MET A 552 9.74 9.25 13.18
N PHE A 553 9.63 8.05 12.64
CA PHE A 553 8.81 7.80 11.47
C PHE A 553 7.88 6.60 11.66
N ALA A 554 6.79 6.59 10.90
CA ALA A 554 5.71 5.61 11.01
C ALA A 554 5.18 5.17 9.64
N GLY A 555 3.96 4.65 9.64
CA GLY A 555 3.14 4.38 8.45
C GLY A 555 1.67 4.66 8.76
N GLU A 556 0.77 3.79 8.28
CA GLU A 556 -0.66 3.89 8.58
C GLU A 556 -0.96 3.87 10.09
N ALA A 557 -1.85 4.75 10.51
CA ALA A 557 -2.49 4.71 11.82
C ALA A 557 -3.86 4.05 11.71
N LEU A 558 -4.16 3.08 12.55
CA LEU A 558 -5.45 2.38 12.57
C LEU A 558 -6.39 2.98 13.63
N PHE A 559 -7.62 3.30 13.25
CA PHE A 559 -8.67 3.67 14.20
C PHE A 559 -9.36 2.42 14.77
N VAL A 560 -9.51 2.38 16.10
CA VAL A 560 -10.20 1.34 16.83
C VAL A 560 -11.32 1.96 17.65
N PRO A 561 -12.60 1.69 17.32
CA PRO A 561 -13.72 2.22 18.10
C PRO A 561 -13.75 1.60 19.51
N ASN A 562 -14.13 2.39 20.50
CA ASN A 562 -14.52 1.85 21.78
C ASN A 562 -15.87 1.11 21.64
N LYS A 563 -16.08 0.06 22.45
CA LYS A 563 -17.37 -0.63 22.50
C LYS A 563 -18.32 0.13 23.45
N PRO A 564 -19.63 0.23 23.12
CA PRO A 564 -20.61 0.77 24.05
C PRO A 564 -20.55 0.05 25.39
N LYS A 565 -20.76 0.79 26.49
CA LYS A 565 -20.97 0.17 27.80
C LYS A 565 -22.34 -0.53 27.83
N GLU A 566 -22.53 -1.45 28.78
CA GLU A 566 -23.76 -2.25 28.94
C GLU A 566 -25.05 -1.40 29.10
N ASP A 567 -24.93 -0.09 29.33
CA ASP A 567 -26.03 0.87 29.47
C ASP A 567 -26.58 1.42 28.14
N GLY A 568 -26.04 0.99 27.00
CA GLY A 568 -26.50 1.43 25.68
C GLY A 568 -26.09 2.87 25.32
N GLN A 569 -25.04 3.40 25.96
CA GLN A 569 -24.48 4.70 25.62
C GLN A 569 -24.10 4.78 24.13
N VAL A 570 -24.67 5.76 23.42
CA VAL A 570 -24.22 6.11 22.07
C VAL A 570 -22.86 6.79 22.19
N LEU A 571 -21.85 6.20 21.57
CA LEU A 571 -20.51 6.76 21.52
C LEU A 571 -20.41 7.78 20.38
N ASP A 572 -19.60 8.82 20.60
CA ASP A 572 -19.22 9.74 19.52
C ASP A 572 -18.43 8.98 18.44
N GLU A 573 -18.46 9.48 17.20
CA GLU A 573 -17.79 8.85 16.06
C GLU A 573 -16.30 8.59 16.31
N ASP A 574 -15.61 9.55 16.94
CA ASP A 574 -14.18 9.51 17.26
C ASP A 574 -13.87 8.94 18.64
N ASP A 575 -14.86 8.32 19.31
CA ASP A 575 -14.65 7.64 20.59
C ASP A 575 -13.92 6.31 20.37
N GLY A 576 -12.60 6.38 20.43
CA GLY A 576 -11.74 5.26 20.10
C GLY A 576 -10.27 5.62 20.26
N HIS A 577 -9.43 4.79 19.69
CA HIS A 577 -7.97 4.94 19.78
C HIS A 577 -7.33 4.82 18.40
N LEU A 578 -6.20 5.51 18.21
CA LEU A 578 -5.35 5.35 17.04
C LEU A 578 -4.12 4.50 17.41
N LEU A 579 -3.86 3.46 16.64
CA LEU A 579 -2.71 2.57 16.81
C LEU A 579 -1.72 2.80 15.67
N VAL A 580 -0.47 3.10 15.98
CA VAL A 580 0.57 3.38 14.97
C VAL A 580 1.93 2.83 15.40
N TYR A 581 2.64 2.15 14.49
CA TYR A 581 4.03 1.78 14.72
C TYR A 581 4.93 2.99 14.49
N VAL A 582 5.78 3.34 15.46
CA VAL A 582 6.72 4.44 15.40
C VAL A 582 8.14 3.90 15.63
N TYR A 583 9.06 4.28 14.75
CA TYR A 583 10.44 3.86 14.79
C TYR A 583 11.39 5.04 14.81
N ASP A 584 12.35 5.01 15.75
CA ASP A 584 13.44 5.97 15.86
C ASP A 584 14.62 5.54 15.00
N GLU A 585 14.85 6.22 13.88
CA GLU A 585 15.94 5.87 12.96
C GLU A 585 17.34 6.16 13.52
N ARG A 586 17.48 6.96 14.58
CA ARG A 586 18.78 7.20 15.24
C ARG A 586 19.36 5.93 15.86
N GLN A 587 18.53 4.91 16.12
CA GLN A 587 18.98 3.59 16.58
C GLN A 587 19.95 2.93 15.59
N MET A 588 19.77 3.17 14.29
CA MET A 588 20.68 2.68 13.24
C MET A 588 21.93 3.54 13.13
N GLU A 589 21.79 4.87 13.22
CA GLU A 589 22.89 5.82 13.05
C GLU A 589 23.89 5.82 14.21
N SER A 590 23.41 5.57 15.43
CA SER A 590 24.22 5.59 16.65
C SER A 590 25.18 4.40 16.77
N GLY A 591 25.04 3.36 15.94
CA GLY A 591 25.81 2.12 16.02
C GLY A 591 25.58 1.32 17.32
N LEU A 592 24.63 1.75 18.15
CA LEU A 592 24.27 1.14 19.43
C LEU A 592 23.46 -0.15 19.25
N ALA A 593 22.66 -0.22 18.18
CA ALA A 593 21.93 -1.41 17.81
C ALA A 593 22.40 -1.89 16.42
N LYS A 594 23.03 -3.07 16.38
CA LYS A 594 23.67 -3.63 15.19
C LYS A 594 22.80 -4.69 14.51
N THR A 595 21.78 -5.18 15.22
CA THR A 595 20.89 -6.25 14.77
C THR A 595 19.43 -5.85 14.95
N ASP A 596 18.52 -6.51 14.24
CA ASP A 596 17.07 -6.31 14.41
C ASP A 596 16.58 -6.63 15.84
N LYS A 597 17.35 -7.41 16.61
CA LYS A 597 17.04 -7.81 17.99
C LYS A 597 17.39 -6.77 19.04
N GLU A 598 18.33 -5.89 18.73
CA GLU A 598 18.80 -4.82 19.63
C GLU A 598 17.98 -3.54 19.44
N GLN A 599 17.22 -3.45 18.35
CA GLN A 599 16.41 -2.30 17.98
C GLN A 599 15.00 -2.44 18.56
N VAL A 600 14.42 -1.30 18.91
CA VAL A 600 13.07 -1.19 19.47
C VAL A 600 12.17 -0.42 18.51
N THR A 601 11.05 -1.02 18.14
CA THR A 601 9.91 -0.30 17.57
C THR A 601 8.87 -0.09 18.66
N GLU A 602 8.20 1.05 18.67
CA GLU A 602 7.10 1.30 19.59
C GLU A 602 5.75 1.25 18.86
N LEU A 603 4.74 0.63 19.45
CA LEU A 603 3.35 0.80 19.03
C LEU A 603 2.72 1.86 19.94
N TRP A 604 2.45 3.03 19.37
CA TRP A 604 1.84 4.16 20.08
C TRP A 604 0.33 4.06 19.97
N ILE A 605 -0.35 4.31 21.09
CA ILE A 605 -1.80 4.28 21.22
C ILE A 605 -2.26 5.68 21.65
N PHE A 606 -2.97 6.38 20.78
CA PHE A 606 -3.52 7.71 21.06
C PHE A 606 -5.02 7.64 21.35
N ASP A 607 -5.53 8.53 22.19
CA ASP A 607 -6.97 8.84 22.26
C ASP A 607 -7.37 9.56 20.96
N ALA A 608 -8.24 8.95 20.17
CA ALA A 608 -8.59 9.47 18.84
C ALA A 608 -9.36 10.81 18.89
N LYS A 609 -9.91 11.18 20.05
CA LYS A 609 -10.52 12.51 20.28
C LYS A 609 -9.47 13.62 20.34
N LYS A 610 -8.25 13.30 20.77
CA LYS A 610 -7.19 14.26 21.06
C LYS A 610 -5.98 14.00 20.17
N VAL A 611 -5.85 14.80 19.12
CA VAL A 611 -4.61 14.86 18.33
C VAL A 611 -4.01 16.25 18.55
N GLY A 612 -2.70 16.34 18.67
CA GLY A 612 -2.02 17.62 18.90
C GLY A 612 -0.58 17.42 19.35
N GLN A 613 0.27 18.40 19.09
CA GLN A 613 1.71 18.29 19.37
C GLN A 613 2.03 18.01 20.85
N ASP A 614 1.22 18.56 21.77
CA ASP A 614 1.38 18.38 23.22
C ASP A 614 0.62 17.17 23.78
N VAL A 615 0.00 16.35 22.92
CA VAL A 615 -0.76 15.17 23.33
C VAL A 615 0.15 13.94 23.31
N GLU A 616 0.42 13.38 24.49
CA GLU A 616 1.13 12.10 24.60
C GLU A 616 0.21 10.91 24.31
N PRO A 617 0.74 9.80 23.76
CA PRO A 617 0.04 8.52 23.69
C PRO A 617 -0.44 8.06 25.07
N VAL A 618 -1.64 7.50 25.14
CA VAL A 618 -2.17 6.88 26.37
C VAL A 618 -1.39 5.63 26.77
N ALA A 619 -0.79 4.96 25.78
CA ALA A 619 0.18 3.90 25.98
C ALA A 619 1.20 3.82 24.85
N LYS A 620 2.42 3.37 25.18
CA LYS A 620 3.49 2.99 24.25
C LYS A 620 3.87 1.55 24.56
N VAL A 621 3.68 0.64 23.61
CA VAL A 621 4.12 -0.75 23.70
C VAL A 621 5.50 -0.86 23.04
N LYS A 622 6.53 -1.13 23.83
CA LYS A 622 7.91 -1.26 23.34
C LYS A 622 8.14 -2.69 22.86
N ILE A 623 8.27 -2.83 21.55
CA ILE A 623 8.54 -4.09 20.88
C ILE A 623 10.05 -4.28 20.82
N PRO A 624 10.62 -5.34 21.43
CA PRO A 624 12.07 -5.56 21.48
C PRO A 624 12.60 -6.14 20.15
N ARG A 625 12.06 -5.65 19.04
CA ARG A 625 12.41 -5.99 17.67
C ARG A 625 12.15 -4.78 16.78
N ARG A 626 12.97 -4.63 15.75
CA ARG A 626 12.65 -3.75 14.63
C ARG A 626 11.45 -4.28 13.86
N VAL A 627 10.50 -3.41 13.61
CA VAL A 627 9.41 -3.58 12.66
C VAL A 627 9.67 -2.63 11.50
N PRO A 628 9.91 -3.13 10.27
CA PRO A 628 10.22 -2.29 9.12
C PRO A 628 9.01 -1.43 8.74
N TYR A 629 9.20 -0.48 7.81
CA TYR A 629 8.03 0.18 7.21
C TYR A 629 7.13 -0.85 6.51
N GLY A 630 5.83 -0.57 6.49
CA GLY A 630 4.83 -1.46 5.91
C GLY A 630 3.65 -0.65 5.39
N PHE A 631 2.61 -1.37 4.99
CA PHE A 631 1.41 -0.78 4.41
C PHE A 631 0.26 -0.91 5.40
N HIS A 632 -0.77 -1.70 5.07
CA HIS A 632 -2.02 -1.64 5.81
C HIS A 632 -2.12 -2.64 6.96
N GLY A 633 -2.77 -2.19 8.02
CA GLY A 633 -3.07 -2.96 9.21
C GLY A 633 -4.56 -3.13 9.46
N LEU A 634 -4.86 -4.05 10.37
CA LEU A 634 -6.21 -4.39 10.80
C LEU A 634 -6.17 -4.81 12.28
N LEU A 635 -7.23 -4.47 13.02
CA LEU A 635 -7.45 -5.03 14.35
C LEU A 635 -8.33 -6.26 14.22
N VAL A 636 -7.82 -7.41 14.65
CA VAL A 636 -8.60 -8.64 14.81
C VAL A 636 -9.13 -8.68 16.23
N THR A 637 -10.44 -8.54 16.38
CA THR A 637 -11.11 -8.53 17.69
C THR A 637 -11.01 -9.87 18.41
N LYS A 638 -11.23 -9.87 19.72
CA LYS A 638 -11.29 -11.11 20.52
C LYS A 638 -12.28 -12.12 19.95
N GLU A 639 -13.45 -11.65 19.53
CA GLU A 639 -14.50 -12.49 18.96
C GLU A 639 -14.07 -13.10 17.62
N GLN A 640 -13.41 -12.31 16.77
CA GLN A 640 -12.85 -12.77 15.50
C GLN A 640 -11.71 -13.78 15.69
N ILE A 641 -10.82 -13.56 16.68
CA ILE A 641 -9.77 -14.53 17.02
C ILE A 641 -10.39 -15.87 17.45
N GLN A 642 -11.44 -15.85 18.27
CA GLN A 642 -12.13 -17.07 18.66
C GLN A 642 -12.78 -17.77 17.46
N ALA A 643 -13.47 -17.01 16.60
CA ALA A 643 -14.10 -17.57 15.40
C ALA A 643 -13.09 -18.20 14.44
N ASN A 644 -11.91 -17.60 14.27
CA ASN A 644 -10.82 -18.17 13.49
C ASN A 644 -10.30 -19.48 14.09
N LYS A 645 -10.11 -19.54 15.42
CA LYS A 645 -9.73 -20.79 16.10
C LYS A 645 -10.76 -21.89 15.90
N ASP A 646 -12.05 -21.58 16.04
CA ASP A 646 -13.13 -22.54 15.87
C ASP A 646 -13.17 -23.09 14.44
N LEU A 647 -12.96 -22.22 13.44
CA LEU A 647 -12.84 -22.60 12.04
C LEU A 647 -11.65 -23.53 11.77
N LEU A 648 -10.47 -23.19 12.31
CA LEU A 648 -9.26 -24.00 12.13
C LEU A 648 -9.36 -25.34 12.87
N ASN A 649 -10.03 -25.39 14.02
CA ASN A 649 -10.28 -26.63 14.73
C ASN A 649 -11.24 -27.55 13.96
N LYS A 650 -12.27 -27.01 13.31
CA LYS A 650 -13.19 -27.79 12.45
C LYS A 650 -12.51 -28.42 11.23
N ARG A 651 -11.38 -27.86 10.79
CA ARG A 651 -10.58 -28.36 9.65
C ARG A 651 -9.59 -29.48 10.03
N ARG A 652 -9.29 -29.62 11.31
CA ARG A 652 -8.42 -30.67 11.87
C ARG A 652 -9.27 -31.89 12.22
#